data_AF-A0AAJ0FPN5-F1
#
_entry.id   AF-A0AAJ0FPN5-F1
#
_cell.length_a   1.000
_cell.length_b   1.000
_cell.length_c   1.000
_cell.angle_alpha   90.00
_cell.angle_beta   90.00
_cell.angle_gamma   90.00
#
_symmetry.space_group_name_H-M   'P 1'
#
loop_
_entity.id
_entity.type
_entity.pdbx_description
1 polymer ?
#
loop_
_entity_poly.entity_id
_entity_poly.type
_entity_poly.pdbx_seq_one_letter_code
_entity_poly.pdbx_strand_id
1 'polypeptide(L)'
;MPPRLFPLEAGSCGSYVCQSCLAHLRILPKFRPRTWRRSYSKRVATPPLRTAPTEETPKVSPFNDNQVEVRYFNEERPGRYRRLQDNEEFNKAISGLDDDVESTINELEKKLQDTAKLFQLMEKYGMKDKAYELKRLYGSRQAIQGSPPGIPEDCWPKSKAYHVSRLNTYLQNAFEDMSKGKITPKIVSSTWKYYSAARKTLSTSWGVVPKEVWELLWRILSYEKEWNTSRMAHIHVLSKDMRVAGFPLDGSQQLLAIEAMFISGWDKDAIDNWRKGASSLGSKPETFKEYWELGVRMCSHSGDLERAERAVDTLFDSSYDADPRILVPLIRACAQKEATEEKAWERYRQLRDLLGTSITIEDYDEVIASFLSTNKTELGLQAFVDMMFSTCIDIRGKAKLPPTVGNQFFLGKWLKRLIGAGDLDGAFNVIKYMEEKGILGSAIQVNGLIGAWLRTETAENVQKAEELAWAMIRSRLLFVQLRERQALLEWPLRLTMASPQEDTPGLRFVPKATLETFSLMAENYRHRGLHKEIEKLWTSFEQAEIATNSFMMNQLIESYIQNCEAKRALDFYHSMTREHHIAPDAHTFLALYKSLSINRLVVKYDDLVEQDAVMCRQFFRDLVESSWSFDSETAFDQLPRSILHSFLKLQDYAGMLAATRAMRELFSFAPSETLLVELAAGTMSLSRPTQRNKKLLMNASKITQFLMEERRRALEKEGRTLENLTPVQKAHELCVVLEALIFHKAQASEEELQLLYEEAAQQMGVYGMLVSKDAEKMTGESQALQE
;
A
#
# COMPACT_ATOMS: atom_id res chain seq x y z
N MET A 1 16.66 -11.59 -39.17
CA MET A 1 15.35 -11.98 -38.58
C MET A 1 15.01 -10.97 -37.52
N PRO A 2 13.81 -10.37 -37.48
CA PRO A 2 13.43 -9.52 -36.36
C PRO A 2 13.18 -10.39 -35.11
N PRO A 3 13.61 -9.97 -33.92
CA PRO A 3 13.13 -10.60 -32.70
C PRO A 3 11.61 -10.40 -32.65
N ARG A 4 10.88 -11.48 -32.36
CA ARG A 4 9.42 -11.47 -32.30
C ARG A 4 8.97 -10.55 -31.17
N LEU A 5 8.05 -9.63 -31.47
CA LEU A 5 7.31 -8.85 -30.48
C LEU A 5 6.45 -9.83 -29.66
N PHE A 6 6.93 -10.20 -28.48
CA PHE A 6 6.11 -10.88 -27.48
C PHE A 6 5.13 -9.85 -26.88
N PRO A 7 3.89 -10.26 -26.55
CA PRO A 7 2.98 -9.43 -25.76
C PRO A 7 3.63 -9.17 -24.39
N LEU A 8 3.55 -7.92 -23.92
CA LEU A 8 4.03 -7.46 -22.61
C LEU A 8 3.70 -8.47 -21.49
N GLU A 9 4.71 -9.26 -21.10
CA GLU A 9 4.76 -9.87 -19.78
C GLU A 9 5.04 -8.74 -18.78
N ALA A 10 4.09 -8.51 -17.87
CA ALA A 10 4.13 -7.47 -16.86
C ALA A 10 5.16 -7.74 -15.73
N GLY A 11 6.30 -8.38 -16.05
CA GLY A 11 7.33 -8.79 -15.10
C GLY A 11 8.75 -8.37 -15.45
N SER A 12 8.99 -7.73 -16.60
CA SER A 12 10.30 -7.19 -16.97
C SER A 12 10.18 -5.72 -17.34
N CYS A 13 10.28 -4.84 -16.34
CA CYS A 13 10.72 -3.47 -16.62
C CYS A 13 12.14 -3.59 -17.19
N GLY A 14 12.33 -3.30 -18.47
CA GLY A 14 13.67 -3.11 -19.03
C GLY A 14 14.43 -2.11 -18.13
N SER A 15 15.68 -2.41 -17.80
CA SER A 15 16.46 -1.65 -16.81
C SER A 15 16.85 -0.23 -17.25
N TYR A 16 16.35 0.23 -18.40
CA TYR A 16 16.52 1.59 -18.93
C TYR A 16 15.21 2.39 -18.80
N VAL A 17 15.27 3.54 -18.13
CA VAL A 17 14.13 4.46 -17.99
C VAL A 17 14.37 5.68 -18.89
N CYS A 18 13.41 5.98 -19.77
CA CYS A 18 13.50 7.14 -20.67
C CYS A 18 13.38 8.47 -19.93
N GLN A 19 13.85 9.56 -20.54
CA GLN A 19 13.92 10.88 -19.90
C GLN A 19 12.55 11.37 -19.42
N SER A 20 11.51 11.17 -20.24
CA SER A 20 10.14 11.56 -19.88
C SER A 20 9.62 10.78 -18.67
N CYS A 21 9.95 9.50 -18.55
CA CYS A 21 9.56 8.70 -17.40
C CYS A 21 10.32 9.11 -16.14
N LEU A 22 11.61 9.46 -16.25
CA LEU A 22 12.40 9.98 -15.12
C LEU A 22 11.84 11.32 -14.61
N ALA A 23 11.46 12.23 -15.51
CA ALA A 23 10.85 13.50 -15.14
C ALA A 23 9.51 13.31 -14.41
N HIS A 24 8.68 12.36 -14.85
CA HIS A 24 7.40 12.05 -14.20
C HIS A 24 7.55 11.33 -12.85
N LEU A 25 8.52 10.43 -12.72
CA LEU A 25 8.81 9.74 -11.46
C LEU A 25 9.23 10.70 -10.33
N ARG A 26 9.85 11.84 -10.67
CA ARG A 26 10.24 12.88 -9.72
C ARG A 26 9.08 13.77 -9.24
N ILE A 27 7.97 13.83 -9.98
CA ILE A 27 6.83 14.74 -9.70
C ILE A 27 5.69 14.04 -8.94
N LEU A 28 5.67 12.71 -8.88
CA LEU A 28 4.64 11.99 -8.14
C LEU A 28 4.85 12.13 -6.62
N PRO A 29 3.87 12.66 -5.85
CA PRO A 29 3.86 12.42 -4.42
C PRO A 29 3.79 10.91 -4.22
N LYS A 30 4.82 10.36 -3.57
CA LYS A 30 4.95 8.93 -3.27
C LYS A 30 3.59 8.38 -2.86
N PHE A 31 3.18 7.31 -3.55
CA PHE A 31 2.01 6.50 -3.21
C PHE A 31 2.08 6.24 -1.70
N ARG A 32 1.21 6.88 -0.91
CA ARG A 32 1.13 6.58 0.52
C ARG A 32 0.66 5.13 0.61
N PRO A 33 1.47 4.18 1.12
CA PRO A 33 0.91 2.89 1.46
C PRO A 33 -0.23 3.16 2.43
N ARG A 34 -1.41 2.57 2.18
CA ARG A 34 -2.52 2.58 3.12
C ARG A 34 -1.98 2.13 4.47
N THR A 35 -1.77 3.08 5.37
CA THR A 35 -1.34 2.83 6.74
C THR A 35 -2.51 2.18 7.46
N TRP A 36 -2.55 0.85 7.48
CA TRP A 36 -3.23 0.16 8.56
C TRP A 36 -2.32 0.25 9.78
N ARG A 37 -2.84 0.88 10.84
CA ARG A 37 -2.12 1.14 12.07
C ARG A 37 -1.67 -0.18 12.69
N ARG A 38 -0.40 -0.22 13.10
CA ARG A 38 0.13 -1.21 14.04
C ARG A 38 -0.69 -1.20 15.33
N SER A 39 -1.32 -2.32 15.66
CA SER A 39 -1.80 -2.56 17.01
C SER A 39 -0.60 -2.88 17.91
N TYR A 40 -0.15 -1.90 18.67
CA TYR A 40 0.71 -2.19 19.83
C TYR A 40 -0.18 -2.85 20.88
N SER A 41 0.04 -4.15 21.16
CA SER A 41 -0.46 -4.75 22.39
C SER A 41 0.16 -3.98 23.55
N LYS A 42 -0.66 -3.23 24.30
CA LYS A 42 -0.26 -2.71 25.61
C LYS A 42 0.13 -3.93 26.46
N ARG A 43 1.36 -3.92 26.99
CA ARG A 43 1.75 -4.90 28.02
C ARG A 43 0.87 -4.65 29.24
N VAL A 44 0.05 -5.63 29.60
CA VAL A 44 -0.56 -5.67 30.93
C VAL A 44 0.58 -5.96 31.91
N ALA A 45 0.82 -5.04 32.84
CA ALA A 45 1.82 -5.21 33.88
C ALA A 45 1.34 -6.26 34.89
N THR A 46 2.08 -7.35 35.03
CA THR A 46 1.96 -8.28 36.15
C THR A 46 2.43 -7.61 37.45
N PRO A 47 1.74 -7.81 38.59
CA PRO A 47 2.16 -7.23 39.87
C PRO A 47 3.41 -7.97 40.41
N PRO A 48 4.40 -7.26 40.99
CA PRO A 48 5.54 -7.92 41.62
C PRO A 48 5.19 -8.44 43.02
N LEU A 49 5.79 -9.59 43.34
CA LEU A 49 5.79 -10.23 44.66
C LEU A 49 6.49 -9.37 45.73
N ARG A 50 5.96 -9.46 46.96
CA ARG A 50 6.38 -8.78 48.19
C ARG A 50 7.87 -8.97 48.55
N THR A 51 8.55 -7.86 48.85
CA THR A 51 9.70 -7.79 49.77
C THR A 51 9.62 -6.50 50.62
N ALA A 52 10.11 -6.60 51.86
CA ALA A 52 9.92 -5.68 53.00
C ALA A 52 10.82 -4.40 52.94
N PRO A 53 10.70 -3.44 53.89
CA PRO A 53 10.71 -2.00 53.61
C PRO A 53 12.06 -1.30 53.86
N THR A 54 12.31 -0.18 53.16
CA THR A 54 13.21 0.87 53.66
C THR A 54 12.89 2.25 53.04
N GLU A 55 12.55 3.18 53.94
CA GLU A 55 12.71 4.64 53.97
C GLU A 55 12.04 5.58 52.94
N GLU A 56 11.40 6.58 53.52
CA GLU A 56 10.51 7.59 52.96
C GLU A 56 11.27 8.77 52.34
N THR A 57 10.81 9.22 51.16
CA THR A 57 11.00 10.61 50.69
C THR A 57 9.70 11.10 50.03
N PRO A 58 9.40 12.41 50.08
CA PRO A 58 8.02 12.91 50.13
C PRO A 58 7.29 12.92 48.79
N LYS A 59 5.99 12.65 48.86
CA LYS A 59 5.01 12.64 47.77
C LYS A 59 4.91 14.01 47.08
N VAL A 60 5.18 14.04 45.78
CA VAL A 60 4.69 15.07 44.85
C VAL A 60 3.47 14.48 44.12
N SER A 61 2.40 15.27 44.03
CA SER A 61 1.12 14.91 43.40
C SER A 61 1.27 14.56 41.92
N PRO A 62 0.43 13.64 41.37
CA PRO A 62 0.48 13.26 39.97
C PRO A 62 -0.01 14.41 39.08
N PHE A 63 0.84 14.81 38.14
CA PHE A 63 0.51 15.76 37.07
C PHE A 63 -0.53 15.16 36.11
N ASN A 64 -1.50 15.99 35.74
CA ASN A 64 -2.63 15.69 34.89
C ASN A 64 -2.20 15.83 33.42
N ASP A 65 -2.12 14.71 32.67
CA ASP A 65 -1.42 14.63 31.38
C ASP A 65 -2.25 15.09 30.16
N ASN A 66 -3.07 16.14 30.33
CA ASN A 66 -4.08 16.53 29.32
C ASN A 66 -3.99 17.95 28.76
N GLN A 67 -2.88 18.68 28.92
CA GLN A 67 -2.66 19.94 28.19
C GLN A 67 -1.19 20.12 27.83
N VAL A 68 -0.78 19.61 26.67
CA VAL A 68 0.48 20.01 26.02
C VAL A 68 0.20 21.29 25.25
N GLU A 69 0.61 22.45 25.80
CA GLU A 69 0.54 23.74 25.09
C GLU A 69 1.76 23.85 24.15
N VAL A 70 1.57 23.49 22.88
CA VAL A 70 2.61 23.63 21.83
C VAL A 70 2.66 25.10 21.39
N ARG A 71 3.84 25.72 21.47
CA ARG A 71 4.06 27.14 21.12
C ARG A 71 4.90 27.24 19.85
N TYR A 72 4.41 27.98 18.87
CA TYR A 72 5.04 28.13 17.55
C TYR A 72 5.78 29.47 17.42
N PHE A 73 6.90 29.47 16.70
CA PHE A 73 7.76 30.62 16.46
C PHE A 73 8.10 30.71 14.97
N ASN A 74 8.08 31.93 14.42
CA ASN A 74 8.52 32.22 13.05
C ASN A 74 9.85 33.00 13.10
N GLU A 75 10.78 32.68 12.21
CA GLU A 75 12.08 33.35 12.11
C GLU A 75 12.01 34.45 11.05
N GLU A 76 11.91 35.71 11.48
CA GLU A 76 11.81 36.84 10.54
C GLU A 76 13.16 37.19 9.92
N ARG A 77 14.27 36.95 10.64
CA ARG A 77 15.68 37.15 10.23
C ARG A 77 16.58 36.18 11.00
N PRO A 78 17.79 35.84 10.49
CA PRO A 78 18.71 34.93 11.16
C PRO A 78 18.90 35.33 12.63
N GLY A 79 18.41 34.49 13.55
CA GLY A 79 18.56 34.68 15.00
C GLY A 79 17.50 35.57 15.69
N ARG A 80 16.42 35.99 15.01
CA ARG A 80 15.31 36.74 15.64
C ARG A 80 13.97 36.02 15.43
N TYR A 81 13.49 35.39 16.50
CA TYR A 81 12.25 34.62 16.52
C TYR A 81 11.08 35.44 17.05
N ARG A 82 9.98 35.45 16.31
CA ARG A 82 8.70 36.02 16.73
C ARG A 82 7.72 34.90 17.07
N ARG A 83 7.02 35.03 18.19
CA ARG A 83 5.98 34.09 18.62
C ARG A 83 4.71 34.25 17.79
N LEU A 84 4.17 33.14 17.29
CA LEU A 84 2.87 33.06 16.61
C LEU A 84 1.76 32.86 17.66
N GLN A 85 0.64 33.54 17.51
CA GLN A 85 -0.43 33.62 18.51
C GLN A 85 -1.44 32.46 18.40
N ASP A 86 -1.71 31.95 17.19
CA ASP A 86 -2.73 30.92 16.97
C ASP A 86 -2.42 29.99 15.76
N ASN A 87 -3.29 28.98 15.57
CA ASN A 87 -3.20 28.00 14.48
C ASN A 87 -3.43 28.64 13.09
N GLU A 88 -4.10 29.79 13.00
CA GLU A 88 -4.31 30.48 11.73
C GLU A 88 -3.04 31.23 11.28
N GLU A 89 -2.35 31.90 12.21
CA GLU A 89 -1.05 32.54 11.97
C GLU A 89 0.03 31.49 11.65
N PHE A 90 -0.05 30.29 12.24
CA PHE A 90 0.78 29.13 11.92
C PHE A 90 0.54 28.59 10.50
N ASN A 91 -0.71 28.45 10.09
CA ASN A 91 -1.05 28.00 8.73
C ASN A 91 -0.63 29.03 7.67
N LYS A 92 -0.73 30.33 7.98
CA LYS A 92 -0.21 31.41 7.11
C LYS A 92 1.31 31.32 6.96
N ALA A 93 2.05 31.14 8.05
CA ALA A 93 3.52 31.06 8.02
C ALA A 93 4.05 29.83 7.24
N ILE A 94 3.32 28.71 7.21
CA ILE A 94 3.67 27.50 6.44
C ILE A 94 3.36 27.63 4.94
N SER A 95 2.41 28.50 4.56
CA SER A 95 1.92 28.58 3.18
C SER A 95 2.91 29.21 2.18
N GLY A 96 3.92 29.96 2.66
CA GLY A 96 5.06 30.40 1.85
C GLY A 96 4.73 31.25 0.62
N LEU A 97 3.61 31.98 0.63
CA LEU A 97 3.21 32.91 -0.43
C LEU A 97 3.23 34.33 0.14
N ASP A 98 4.03 35.22 -0.45
CA ASP A 98 4.07 36.64 -0.10
C ASP A 98 2.66 37.25 -0.22
N ASP A 99 2.27 38.13 0.72
CA ASP A 99 0.97 38.84 0.71
C ASP A 99 0.74 39.60 -0.61
N ASP A 100 1.81 40.03 -1.28
CA ASP A 100 1.78 40.66 -2.61
C ASP A 100 1.40 39.68 -3.73
N VAL A 101 1.75 38.40 -3.60
CA VAL A 101 1.39 37.34 -4.55
C VAL A 101 -0.06 36.89 -4.33
N GLU A 102 -0.52 36.81 -3.08
CA GLU A 102 -1.91 36.45 -2.78
C GLU A 102 -2.90 37.57 -3.19
N SER A 103 -2.52 38.83 -2.98
CA SER A 103 -3.31 39.97 -3.46
C SER A 103 -3.36 40.03 -4.99
N THR A 104 -2.26 39.76 -5.70
CA THR A 104 -2.26 39.71 -7.18
C THR A 104 -3.03 38.51 -7.72
N ILE A 105 -3.00 37.35 -7.08
CA ILE A 105 -3.83 36.19 -7.43
C ILE A 105 -5.31 36.51 -7.26
N ASN A 106 -5.71 37.09 -6.12
CA ASN A 106 -7.10 37.50 -5.88
C ASN A 106 -7.56 38.60 -6.85
N GLU A 107 -6.67 39.53 -7.22
CA GLU A 107 -6.96 40.56 -8.22
C GLU A 107 -7.09 39.97 -9.64
N LEU A 108 -6.27 38.98 -9.98
CA LEU A 108 -6.35 38.22 -11.23
C LEU A 108 -7.63 37.36 -11.28
N GLU A 109 -8.02 36.75 -10.18
CA GLU A 109 -9.23 35.93 -10.07
C GLU A 109 -10.49 36.79 -10.17
N LYS A 110 -10.48 37.99 -9.59
CA LYS A 110 -11.55 38.98 -9.75
C LYS A 110 -11.64 39.47 -11.21
N LYS A 111 -10.50 39.75 -11.85
CA LYS A 111 -10.44 40.08 -13.30
C LYS A 111 -10.95 38.93 -14.17
N LEU A 112 -10.71 37.67 -13.79
CA LEU A 112 -11.22 36.47 -14.47
C LEU A 112 -12.74 36.29 -14.28
N GLN A 113 -13.27 36.58 -13.09
CA GLN A 113 -14.71 36.53 -12.83
C GLN A 113 -15.46 37.67 -13.53
N ASP A 114 -14.88 38.87 -13.60
CA ASP A 114 -15.49 40.01 -14.29
C ASP A 114 -15.49 39.82 -15.81
N THR A 115 -14.43 39.22 -16.38
CA THR A 115 -14.42 38.81 -17.78
C THR A 115 -15.42 37.68 -18.05
N ALA A 116 -15.55 36.70 -17.16
CA ALA A 116 -16.57 35.64 -17.27
C ALA A 116 -18.02 36.18 -17.21
N LYS A 117 -18.29 37.16 -16.35
CA LYS A 117 -19.60 37.84 -16.27
C LYS A 117 -19.88 38.67 -17.54
N LEU A 118 -18.86 39.32 -18.10
CA LEU A 118 -18.96 40.03 -19.38
C LEU A 118 -19.29 39.07 -20.54
N PHE A 119 -18.68 37.87 -20.57
CA PHE A 119 -19.01 36.83 -21.55
C PHE A 119 -20.48 36.36 -21.44
N GLN A 120 -20.97 36.11 -20.22
CA GLN A 120 -22.36 35.70 -20.00
C GLN A 120 -23.37 36.80 -20.39
N LEU A 121 -23.03 38.07 -20.15
CA LEU A 121 -23.86 39.20 -20.57
C LEU A 121 -23.91 39.33 -22.10
N MET A 122 -22.77 39.19 -22.79
CA MET A 122 -22.70 39.31 -24.25
C MET A 122 -23.41 38.16 -24.99
N GLU A 123 -23.38 36.93 -24.45
CA GLU A 123 -24.17 35.82 -24.99
C GLU A 123 -25.67 36.02 -24.79
N LYS A 124 -26.08 36.61 -23.65
CA LYS A 124 -27.48 36.89 -23.33
C LYS A 124 -28.10 37.97 -24.23
N TYR A 125 -27.30 38.92 -24.72
CA TYR A 125 -27.72 39.98 -25.64
C TYR A 125 -27.44 39.68 -27.13
N GLY A 126 -27.11 38.43 -27.49
CA GLY A 126 -27.06 37.99 -28.90
C GLY A 126 -25.82 38.41 -29.70
N MET A 127 -24.77 38.91 -29.04
CA MET A 127 -23.54 39.41 -29.70
C MET A 127 -22.46 38.32 -29.84
N LYS A 128 -22.80 37.20 -30.47
CA LYS A 128 -21.95 35.99 -30.57
C LYS A 128 -20.63 36.24 -31.32
N ASP A 129 -20.62 37.10 -32.33
CA ASP A 129 -19.44 37.33 -33.17
C ASP A 129 -18.33 38.09 -32.41
N LYS A 130 -18.69 39.07 -31.57
CA LYS A 130 -17.72 39.82 -30.76
C LYS A 130 -17.19 39.02 -29.57
N ALA A 131 -18.01 38.13 -28.99
CA ALA A 131 -17.56 37.19 -27.97
C ALA A 131 -16.55 36.17 -28.54
N TYR A 132 -16.71 35.78 -29.80
CA TYR A 132 -15.79 34.90 -30.53
C TYR A 132 -14.44 35.58 -30.82
N GLU A 133 -14.44 36.85 -31.25
CA GLU A 133 -13.21 37.63 -31.45
C GLU A 133 -12.40 37.83 -30.16
N LEU A 134 -13.06 38.15 -29.04
CA LEU A 134 -12.39 38.37 -27.77
C LEU A 134 -11.77 37.08 -27.20
N LYS A 135 -12.39 35.92 -27.44
CA LYS A 135 -11.87 34.58 -27.10
C LYS A 135 -10.60 34.24 -27.86
N ARG A 136 -10.47 34.78 -29.08
CA ARG A 136 -9.28 34.65 -29.94
C ARG A 136 -8.10 35.48 -29.44
N LEU A 137 -8.36 36.60 -28.75
CA LEU A 137 -7.33 37.52 -28.25
C LEU A 137 -6.65 37.02 -26.96
N TYR A 138 -7.38 36.31 -26.08
CA TYR A 138 -6.83 35.82 -24.80
C TYR A 138 -6.31 34.37 -24.83
N GLY A 139 -6.64 33.60 -25.88
CA GLY A 139 -6.14 32.24 -26.09
C GLY A 139 -4.82 32.20 -26.87
N SER A 140 -3.76 32.83 -26.37
CA SER A 140 -2.43 32.74 -27.01
C SER A 140 -1.77 31.38 -26.72
N ARG A 141 -2.15 30.36 -27.48
CA ARG A 141 -1.30 29.21 -27.84
C ARG A 141 -1.60 28.87 -29.30
N GLN A 142 -0.57 28.98 -30.14
CA GLN A 142 -0.61 28.90 -31.61
C GLN A 142 -1.63 27.89 -32.14
N ALA A 143 -2.78 28.40 -32.60
CA ALA A 143 -3.72 27.62 -33.40
C ALA A 143 -3.02 27.24 -34.70
N ILE A 144 -3.10 25.98 -35.09
CA ILE A 144 -2.56 25.51 -36.36
C ILE A 144 -3.45 26.12 -37.45
N GLN A 145 -2.99 27.18 -38.07
CA GLN A 145 -3.64 27.74 -39.25
C GLN A 145 -3.32 26.84 -40.44
N GLY A 146 -4.34 26.19 -41.01
CA GLY A 146 -4.19 25.39 -42.24
C GLY A 146 -5.32 24.39 -42.46
N SER A 147 -5.50 23.98 -43.72
CA SER A 147 -6.32 22.81 -44.09
C SER A 147 -5.69 21.54 -43.50
N PRO A 148 -6.46 20.54 -43.04
CA PRO A 148 -5.90 19.30 -42.55
C PRO A 148 -5.10 18.61 -43.66
N PRO A 149 -3.86 18.15 -43.38
CA PRO A 149 -3.02 17.53 -44.38
C PRO A 149 -3.55 16.12 -44.71
N GLY A 150 -3.62 15.79 -46.00
CA GLY A 150 -4.15 14.51 -46.49
C GLY A 150 -3.21 13.86 -47.50
N ILE A 151 -3.13 12.54 -47.47
CA ILE A 151 -2.32 11.75 -48.41
C ILE A 151 -3.10 11.59 -49.73
N PRO A 152 -2.51 11.91 -50.90
CA PRO A 152 -3.18 11.72 -52.19
C PRO A 152 -3.64 10.27 -52.41
N GLU A 153 -4.93 10.09 -52.72
CA GLU A 153 -5.55 8.77 -52.90
C GLU A 153 -5.37 8.22 -54.33
N ASP A 154 -5.22 9.09 -55.33
CA ASP A 154 -5.12 8.76 -56.76
C ASP A 154 -3.84 7.99 -57.13
N CYS A 155 -2.83 8.03 -56.26
CA CYS A 155 -1.55 7.38 -56.46
C CYS A 155 -1.57 5.88 -56.13
N TRP A 156 -2.72 5.32 -55.72
CA TRP A 156 -2.83 3.94 -55.23
C TRP A 156 -3.90 3.13 -55.98
N PRO A 157 -3.67 1.83 -56.23
CA PRO A 157 -4.70 0.94 -56.76
C PRO A 157 -5.95 0.95 -55.86
N LYS A 158 -7.16 1.00 -56.45
CA LYS A 158 -8.45 1.16 -55.74
C LYS A 158 -8.64 0.24 -54.52
N SER A 159 -8.12 -1.00 -54.58
CA SER A 159 -8.18 -1.96 -53.46
C SER A 159 -7.29 -1.58 -52.27
N LYS A 160 -6.18 -0.87 -52.49
CA LYS A 160 -5.21 -0.45 -51.46
C LYS A 160 -5.44 0.99 -50.97
N ALA A 161 -6.12 1.83 -51.77
CA ALA A 161 -6.49 3.20 -51.43
C ALA A 161 -7.43 3.31 -50.21
N TYR A 162 -8.24 2.27 -49.95
CA TYR A 162 -9.17 2.24 -48.81
C TYR A 162 -8.48 2.47 -47.44
N HIS A 163 -7.29 1.89 -47.24
CA HIS A 163 -6.55 2.07 -45.99
C HIS A 163 -5.97 3.49 -45.83
N VAL A 164 -5.59 4.11 -46.95
CA VAL A 164 -5.09 5.50 -46.99
C VAL A 164 -6.23 6.49 -46.75
N SER A 165 -7.38 6.26 -47.39
CA SER A 165 -8.58 7.09 -47.20
C SER A 165 -9.07 7.08 -45.76
N ARG A 166 -9.13 5.89 -45.12
CA ARG A 166 -9.45 5.80 -43.69
C ARG A 166 -8.44 6.55 -42.83
N LEU A 167 -7.14 6.42 -43.11
CA LEU A 167 -6.12 7.18 -42.37
C LEU A 167 -6.35 8.69 -42.51
N ASN A 168 -6.64 9.19 -43.72
CA ASN A 168 -6.93 10.60 -43.97
C ASN A 168 -8.14 11.10 -43.16
N THR A 169 -9.27 10.37 -43.16
CA THR A 169 -10.46 10.75 -42.37
C THR A 169 -10.13 10.85 -40.88
N TYR A 170 -9.33 9.92 -40.36
CA TYR A 170 -8.96 9.95 -38.95
C TYR A 170 -7.94 11.04 -38.62
N LEU A 171 -6.99 11.33 -39.52
CA LEU A 171 -6.03 12.43 -39.35
C LEU A 171 -6.73 13.80 -39.40
N GLN A 172 -7.76 13.97 -40.24
CA GLN A 172 -8.61 15.16 -40.26
C GLN A 172 -9.31 15.37 -38.90
N ASN A 173 -9.98 14.33 -38.39
CA ASN A 173 -10.64 14.39 -37.08
C ASN A 173 -9.63 14.65 -35.95
N ALA A 174 -8.48 13.99 -35.98
CA ALA A 174 -7.43 14.19 -34.99
C ALA A 174 -6.84 15.61 -35.04
N PHE A 175 -6.72 16.20 -36.23
CA PHE A 175 -6.26 17.57 -36.42
C PHE A 175 -7.26 18.58 -35.82
N GLU A 176 -8.56 18.37 -36.02
CA GLU A 176 -9.62 19.19 -35.42
C GLU A 176 -9.71 19.08 -33.90
N ASP A 177 -9.58 17.87 -33.35
CA ASP A 177 -9.58 17.67 -31.90
C ASP A 177 -8.32 18.26 -31.26
N MET A 178 -7.20 18.23 -31.98
CA MET A 178 -5.95 18.83 -31.56
C MET A 178 -5.97 20.36 -31.61
N SER A 179 -6.63 20.97 -32.61
CA SER A 179 -6.83 22.43 -32.63
C SER A 179 -7.74 22.92 -31.50
N LYS A 180 -8.58 22.04 -30.95
CA LYS A 180 -9.39 22.27 -29.73
C LYS A 180 -8.62 21.95 -28.42
N GLY A 181 -7.35 21.56 -28.50
CA GLY A 181 -6.48 21.27 -27.34
C GLY A 181 -6.74 19.95 -26.62
N LYS A 182 -7.48 19.00 -27.23
CA LYS A 182 -7.86 17.73 -26.59
C LYS A 182 -7.18 16.53 -27.26
N ILE A 183 -6.02 16.10 -26.76
CA ILE A 183 -5.43 14.81 -27.15
C ILE A 183 -5.84 13.74 -26.13
N THR A 184 -6.59 12.75 -26.58
CA THR A 184 -7.08 11.64 -25.75
C THR A 184 -6.34 10.34 -26.10
N PRO A 185 -6.28 9.36 -25.17
CA PRO A 185 -5.70 8.04 -25.46
C PRO A 185 -6.36 7.33 -26.65
N LYS A 186 -7.66 7.59 -26.88
CA LYS A 186 -8.40 7.08 -28.04
C LYS A 186 -7.87 7.61 -29.37
N ILE A 187 -7.46 8.89 -29.42
CA ILE A 187 -6.89 9.49 -30.63
C ILE A 187 -5.54 8.85 -30.96
N VAL A 188 -4.65 8.70 -29.98
CA VAL A 188 -3.30 8.12 -30.19
C VAL A 188 -3.40 6.66 -30.63
N SER A 189 -4.18 5.84 -29.91
CA SER A 189 -4.40 4.43 -30.24
C SER A 189 -5.05 4.23 -31.61
N SER A 190 -6.05 5.05 -31.95
CA SER A 190 -6.71 5.00 -33.26
C SER A 190 -5.77 5.43 -34.38
N THR A 191 -5.02 6.52 -34.19
CA THR A 191 -4.03 7.02 -35.17
C THR A 191 -3.00 5.94 -35.47
N TRP A 192 -2.47 5.29 -34.43
CA TRP A 192 -1.54 4.17 -34.60
C TRP A 192 -2.17 2.97 -35.34
N LYS A 193 -3.41 2.59 -34.98
CA LYS A 193 -4.14 1.50 -35.65
C LYS A 193 -4.32 1.76 -37.14
N TYR A 194 -4.69 2.97 -37.53
CA TYR A 194 -4.89 3.31 -38.95
C TYR A 194 -3.59 3.52 -39.69
N TYR A 195 -2.58 4.12 -39.05
CA TYR A 195 -1.24 4.25 -39.62
C TYR A 195 -0.63 2.88 -39.90
N SER A 196 -0.63 1.97 -38.92
CA SER A 196 -0.08 0.62 -39.07
C SER A 196 -0.80 -0.19 -40.17
N ALA A 197 -2.12 -0.04 -40.31
CA ALA A 197 -2.88 -0.66 -41.40
C ALA A 197 -2.53 -0.08 -42.79
N ALA A 198 -2.35 1.24 -42.89
CA ALA A 198 -1.98 1.92 -44.13
C ALA A 198 -0.49 1.73 -44.49
N ARG A 199 0.37 1.44 -43.52
CA ARG A 199 1.83 1.35 -43.66
C ARG A 199 2.30 0.46 -44.81
N LYS A 200 1.68 -0.72 -44.99
CA LYS A 200 2.03 -1.66 -46.08
C LYS A 200 1.71 -1.08 -47.47
N THR A 201 0.69 -0.23 -47.57
CA THR A 201 0.38 0.50 -48.80
C THR A 201 1.39 1.62 -48.99
N LEU A 202 1.56 2.48 -47.97
CA LEU A 202 2.47 3.62 -48.00
C LEU A 202 3.92 3.23 -48.31
N SER A 203 4.36 2.05 -47.87
CA SER A 203 5.70 1.54 -48.14
C SER A 203 6.02 1.27 -49.60
N THR A 204 5.02 1.20 -50.48
CA THR A 204 5.24 1.05 -51.92
C THR A 204 5.69 2.37 -52.55
N SER A 205 5.32 3.52 -51.97
CA SER A 205 5.70 4.84 -52.48
C SER A 205 5.65 5.91 -51.38
N TRP A 206 6.66 5.91 -50.50
CA TRP A 206 6.73 6.86 -49.38
C TRP A 206 6.79 8.33 -49.81
N GLY A 207 7.38 8.63 -50.98
CA GLY A 207 7.54 9.99 -51.50
C GLY A 207 6.23 10.71 -51.86
N VAL A 208 5.10 10.00 -51.85
CA VAL A 208 3.77 10.58 -52.09
C VAL A 208 3.16 11.18 -50.81
N VAL A 209 3.68 10.82 -49.63
CA VAL A 209 3.17 11.31 -48.35
C VAL A 209 3.65 12.75 -48.10
N PRO A 210 2.74 13.74 -47.94
CA PRO A 210 3.12 15.13 -47.68
C PRO A 210 3.88 15.31 -46.36
N LYS A 211 4.69 16.36 -46.28
CA LYS A 211 5.51 16.68 -45.09
C LYS A 211 4.64 16.93 -43.85
N GLU A 212 3.54 17.63 -44.06
CA GLU A 212 2.60 18.04 -43.03
C GLU A 212 1.92 16.82 -42.39
N VAL A 213 1.73 15.74 -43.15
CA VAL A 213 1.20 14.47 -42.64
C VAL A 213 2.21 13.80 -41.71
N TRP A 214 3.49 13.80 -42.07
CA TRP A 214 4.55 13.25 -41.23
C TRP A 214 4.69 14.01 -39.90
N GLU A 215 4.64 15.34 -39.94
CA GLU A 215 4.68 16.18 -38.75
C GLU A 215 3.47 15.96 -37.85
N LEU A 216 2.27 15.84 -38.43
CA LEU A 216 1.04 15.56 -37.68
C LEU A 216 1.10 14.18 -37.00
N LEU A 217 1.53 13.14 -37.74
CA LEU A 217 1.72 11.79 -37.21
C LEU A 217 2.73 11.79 -36.06
N TRP A 218 3.87 12.47 -36.23
CA TRP A 218 4.88 12.59 -35.18
C TRP A 218 4.27 13.23 -33.94
N ARG A 219 3.63 14.39 -34.08
CA ARG A 219 3.09 15.15 -32.95
C ARG A 219 2.01 14.39 -32.16
N ILE A 220 1.18 13.60 -32.82
CA ILE A 220 0.16 12.77 -32.16
C ILE A 220 0.82 11.61 -31.42
N LEU A 221 1.72 10.88 -32.08
CA LEU A 221 2.30 9.65 -31.54
C LEU A 221 3.39 9.93 -30.49
N SER A 222 4.07 11.08 -30.58
CA SER A 222 5.11 11.51 -29.65
C SER A 222 4.56 12.25 -28.42
N TYR A 223 3.24 12.39 -28.29
CA TYR A 223 2.62 13.13 -27.18
C TYR A 223 2.97 12.53 -25.82
N GLU A 224 3.44 13.40 -24.92
CA GLU A 224 4.00 13.02 -23.62
C GLU A 224 2.93 13.05 -22.52
N LYS A 225 2.44 11.86 -22.15
CA LYS A 225 1.55 11.61 -21.01
C LYS A 225 1.72 10.18 -20.49
N GLU A 226 1.45 10.00 -19.19
CA GLU A 226 1.55 8.72 -18.47
C GLU A 226 0.76 7.57 -19.11
N TRP A 227 -0.38 7.85 -19.74
CA TRP A 227 -1.20 6.84 -20.41
C TRP A 227 -0.66 6.37 -21.77
N ASN A 228 0.36 7.04 -22.34
CA ASN A 228 0.93 6.69 -23.65
C ASN A 228 2.14 5.74 -23.49
N THR A 229 1.90 4.55 -22.95
CA THR A 229 2.95 3.58 -22.62
C THR A 229 3.73 3.09 -23.87
N SER A 230 3.08 3.08 -25.04
CA SER A 230 3.67 2.62 -26.30
C SER A 230 4.36 3.71 -27.12
N ARG A 231 4.51 4.94 -26.58
CA ARG A 231 5.12 6.10 -27.24
C ARG A 231 6.42 5.76 -27.96
N MET A 232 7.38 5.14 -27.24
CA MET A 232 8.71 4.86 -27.77
C MET A 232 8.70 3.83 -28.92
N ALA A 233 7.86 2.79 -28.81
CA ALA A 233 7.70 1.82 -29.89
C ALA A 233 7.11 2.45 -31.16
N HIS A 234 6.11 3.33 -31.01
CA HIS A 234 5.51 4.03 -32.14
C HIS A 234 6.51 4.96 -32.83
N ILE A 235 7.28 5.73 -32.05
CA ILE A 235 8.30 6.64 -32.56
C ILE A 235 9.42 5.90 -33.30
N HIS A 236 9.88 4.76 -32.79
CA HIS A 236 10.93 3.99 -33.46
C HIS A 236 10.49 3.54 -34.87
N VAL A 237 9.25 3.04 -35.01
CA VAL A 237 8.72 2.65 -36.32
C VAL A 237 8.53 3.87 -37.23
N LEU A 238 7.94 4.94 -36.70
CA LEU A 238 7.67 6.15 -37.47
C LEU A 238 8.95 6.82 -37.97
N SER A 239 9.95 6.99 -37.11
CA SER A 239 11.25 7.57 -37.48
C SER A 239 11.97 6.78 -38.58
N LYS A 240 11.87 5.44 -38.54
CA LYS A 240 12.40 4.57 -39.60
C LYS A 240 11.68 4.81 -40.93
N ASP A 241 10.36 4.87 -40.91
CA ASP A 241 9.55 5.11 -42.10
C ASP A 241 9.82 6.51 -42.69
N MET A 242 9.91 7.55 -41.84
CA MET A 242 10.25 8.92 -42.25
C MET A 242 11.65 9.00 -42.88
N ARG A 243 12.64 8.28 -42.33
CA ARG A 243 13.99 8.21 -42.92
C ARG A 243 14.00 7.54 -44.29
N VAL A 244 13.26 6.45 -44.47
CA VAL A 244 13.13 5.77 -45.78
C VAL A 244 12.39 6.66 -46.78
N ALA A 245 11.44 7.48 -46.31
CA ALA A 245 10.76 8.49 -47.11
C ALA A 245 11.65 9.68 -47.52
N GLY A 246 12.88 9.77 -47.00
CA GLY A 246 13.79 10.90 -47.24
C GLY A 246 13.40 12.16 -46.48
N PHE A 247 12.55 12.08 -45.44
CA PHE A 247 12.17 13.22 -44.63
C PHE A 247 13.25 13.52 -43.57
N PRO A 248 13.80 14.75 -43.52
CA PRO A 248 14.78 15.13 -42.52
C PRO A 248 14.10 15.33 -41.16
N LEU A 249 14.51 14.54 -40.16
CA LEU A 249 14.07 14.71 -38.78
C LEU A 249 14.74 15.94 -38.17
N ASP A 250 14.01 16.72 -37.38
CA ASP A 250 14.57 17.82 -36.58
C ASP A 250 15.51 17.29 -35.48
N GLY A 251 16.40 18.13 -34.93
CA GLY A 251 17.36 17.74 -33.90
C GLY A 251 16.70 17.08 -32.68
N SER A 252 15.59 17.65 -32.20
CA SER A 252 14.78 17.09 -31.11
C SER A 252 14.15 15.74 -31.48
N GLN A 253 13.66 15.61 -32.72
CA GLN A 253 13.08 14.37 -33.23
C GLN A 253 14.13 13.27 -33.42
N GLN A 254 15.34 13.63 -33.82
CA GLN A 254 16.48 12.73 -33.96
C GLN A 254 16.90 12.16 -32.60
N LEU A 255 16.97 12.99 -31.56
CA LEU A 255 17.27 12.52 -30.20
C LEU A 255 16.22 11.52 -29.70
N LEU A 256 14.95 11.86 -29.84
CA LEU A 256 13.85 11.00 -29.42
C LEU A 256 13.81 9.69 -30.24
N ALA A 257 14.18 9.75 -31.53
CA ALA A 257 14.31 8.55 -32.37
C ALA A 257 15.47 7.64 -31.92
N ILE A 258 16.60 8.21 -31.48
CA ILE A 258 17.73 7.44 -30.93
C ILE A 258 17.32 6.77 -29.62
N GLU A 259 16.68 7.49 -28.70
CA GLU A 259 16.19 6.92 -27.43
C GLU A 259 15.14 5.83 -27.67
N ALA A 260 14.20 6.06 -28.59
CA ALA A 260 13.18 5.08 -28.97
C ALA A 260 13.78 3.80 -29.60
N MET A 261 14.85 3.94 -30.39
CA MET A 261 15.59 2.82 -30.97
C MET A 261 16.28 1.98 -29.90
N PHE A 262 16.90 2.63 -28.92
CA PHE A 262 17.52 1.96 -27.77
C PHE A 262 16.49 1.16 -26.97
N ILE A 263 15.38 1.78 -26.59
CA ILE A 263 14.30 1.11 -25.82
C ILE A 263 13.67 -0.06 -26.61
N SER A 264 13.67 0.01 -27.94
CA SER A 264 13.19 -1.07 -28.81
C SER A 264 14.15 -2.27 -28.92
N GLY A 265 15.28 -2.26 -28.19
CA GLY A 265 16.25 -3.35 -28.12
C GLY A 265 17.33 -3.32 -29.21
N TRP A 266 17.53 -2.19 -29.88
CA TRP A 266 18.54 -2.01 -30.93
C TRP A 266 19.75 -1.20 -30.40
N ASP A 267 20.31 -1.64 -29.28
CA ASP A 267 21.26 -0.86 -28.47
C ASP A 267 22.51 -0.44 -29.24
N LYS A 268 23.11 -1.38 -30.00
CA LYS A 268 24.33 -1.14 -30.79
C LYS A 268 24.10 -0.11 -31.89
N ASP A 269 23.00 -0.25 -32.62
CA ASP A 269 22.63 0.67 -33.70
C ASP A 269 22.28 2.06 -33.17
N ALA A 270 21.62 2.12 -32.01
CA ALA A 270 21.31 3.38 -31.34
C ALA A 270 22.59 4.11 -30.89
N ILE A 271 23.54 3.40 -30.27
CA ILE A 271 24.83 3.97 -29.86
C ILE A 271 25.66 4.42 -31.08
N ASP A 272 25.64 3.65 -32.18
CA ASP A 272 26.33 4.03 -33.41
C ASP A 272 25.71 5.27 -34.08
N ASN A 273 24.37 5.40 -34.04
CA ASN A 273 23.67 6.59 -34.53
C ASN A 273 23.93 7.80 -33.64
N TRP A 274 23.92 7.62 -32.32
CA TRP A 274 24.35 8.65 -31.37
C TRP A 274 25.76 9.11 -31.71
N ARG A 275 26.75 8.22 -31.77
CA ARG A 275 28.15 8.56 -32.11
C ARG A 275 28.28 9.38 -33.39
N LYS A 276 27.55 9.00 -34.45
CA LYS A 276 27.57 9.75 -35.73
C LYS A 276 26.99 11.16 -35.59
N GLY A 277 26.05 11.36 -34.67
CA GLY A 277 25.43 12.64 -34.35
C GLY A 277 26.26 13.58 -33.48
N ALA A 278 27.46 13.18 -33.01
CA ALA A 278 28.26 14.01 -32.11
C ALA A 278 28.65 15.37 -32.69
N SER A 279 28.98 15.42 -33.98
CA SER A 279 29.36 16.66 -34.69
C SER A 279 28.17 17.55 -35.09
N SER A 280 26.96 17.00 -35.10
CA SER A 280 25.75 17.71 -35.57
C SER A 280 24.79 18.05 -34.44
N LEU A 281 24.40 17.07 -33.62
CA LEU A 281 23.49 17.21 -32.48
C LEU A 281 24.26 17.62 -31.22
N GLY A 282 25.46 17.07 -31.03
CA GLY A 282 26.31 17.34 -29.87
C GLY A 282 27.07 18.67 -29.93
N SER A 283 26.97 19.45 -31.01
CA SER A 283 27.60 20.77 -31.15
C SER A 283 26.60 21.93 -31.18
N LYS A 284 25.29 21.64 -31.31
CA LYS A 284 24.25 22.67 -31.34
C LYS A 284 23.80 23.02 -29.91
N PRO A 285 23.70 24.32 -29.55
CA PRO A 285 23.34 24.73 -28.19
C PRO A 285 21.99 24.18 -27.74
N GLU A 286 20.99 24.15 -28.63
CA GLU A 286 19.63 23.71 -28.32
C GLU A 286 19.54 22.23 -27.96
N THR A 287 20.35 21.37 -28.60
CA THR A 287 20.30 19.91 -28.41
C THR A 287 21.46 19.38 -27.58
N PHE A 288 22.44 20.22 -27.22
CA PHE A 288 23.69 19.82 -26.57
C PHE A 288 23.45 19.01 -25.30
N LYS A 289 22.69 19.58 -24.35
CA LYS A 289 22.42 18.99 -23.04
C LYS A 289 21.72 17.64 -23.17
N GLU A 290 20.58 17.60 -23.86
CA GLU A 290 19.79 16.39 -24.05
C GLU A 290 20.57 15.29 -24.79
N TYR A 291 21.39 15.66 -25.77
CA TYR A 291 22.21 14.74 -26.54
C TYR A 291 23.26 14.03 -25.68
N TRP A 292 24.00 14.77 -24.86
CA TRP A 292 25.06 14.20 -24.01
C TRP A 292 24.47 13.43 -22.82
N GLU A 293 23.39 13.92 -22.19
CA GLU A 293 22.67 13.19 -21.13
C GLU A 293 22.11 11.85 -21.64
N LEU A 294 21.56 11.81 -22.86
CA LEU A 294 21.12 10.57 -23.50
C LEU A 294 22.30 9.60 -23.72
N GLY A 295 23.44 10.14 -24.17
CA GLY A 295 24.67 9.38 -24.35
C GLY A 295 25.16 8.71 -23.07
N VAL A 296 25.18 9.45 -21.96
CA VAL A 296 25.55 8.92 -20.64
C VAL A 296 24.62 7.77 -20.26
N ARG A 297 23.29 7.99 -20.31
CA ARG A 297 22.31 6.95 -19.92
C ARG A 297 22.42 5.68 -20.78
N MET A 298 22.52 5.83 -22.10
CA MET A 298 22.63 4.70 -23.03
C MET A 298 23.96 3.93 -22.85
N CYS A 299 25.10 4.63 -22.82
CA CYS A 299 26.41 4.00 -22.72
C CYS A 299 26.63 3.35 -21.34
N SER A 300 26.13 3.99 -20.26
CA SER A 300 26.15 3.39 -18.92
C SER A 300 25.31 2.11 -18.86
N HIS A 301 24.12 2.10 -19.47
CA HIS A 301 23.28 0.90 -19.51
C HIS A 301 23.90 -0.23 -20.36
N SER A 302 24.55 0.09 -21.48
CA SER A 302 25.23 -0.90 -22.30
C SER A 302 26.58 -1.37 -21.73
N GLY A 303 27.05 -0.78 -20.63
CA GLY A 303 28.33 -1.10 -19.99
C GLY A 303 29.57 -0.58 -20.71
N ASP A 304 29.42 0.37 -21.64
CA ASP A 304 30.52 1.06 -22.35
C ASP A 304 30.98 2.27 -21.53
N LEU A 305 31.78 1.97 -20.51
CA LEU A 305 32.20 2.96 -19.49
C LEU A 305 33.05 4.08 -20.08
N GLU A 306 33.95 3.78 -21.02
CA GLU A 306 34.83 4.81 -21.60
C GLU A 306 34.05 5.89 -22.37
N ARG A 307 33.00 5.49 -23.10
CA ARG A 307 32.14 6.45 -23.82
C ARG A 307 31.26 7.23 -22.86
N ALA A 308 30.74 6.57 -21.83
CA ALA A 308 29.94 7.24 -20.81
C ALA A 308 30.78 8.28 -20.04
N GLU A 309 32.02 7.95 -19.65
CA GLU A 309 32.98 8.87 -19.02
C GLU A 309 33.26 10.08 -19.92
N ARG A 310 33.62 9.84 -21.21
CA ARG A 310 33.86 10.95 -22.15
C ARG A 310 32.63 11.86 -22.32
N ALA A 311 31.44 11.29 -22.36
CA ALA A 311 30.20 12.06 -22.46
C ALA A 311 29.94 12.91 -21.21
N VAL A 312 30.22 12.36 -20.02
CA VAL A 312 30.16 13.08 -18.74
C VAL A 312 31.17 14.21 -18.69
N ASP A 313 32.44 13.94 -19.01
CA ASP A 313 33.51 14.93 -18.93
C ASP A 313 33.23 16.07 -19.94
N THR A 314 32.76 15.75 -21.15
CA THR A 314 32.33 16.76 -22.16
C THR A 314 31.17 17.61 -21.66
N LEU A 315 30.23 17.03 -20.90
CA LEU A 315 29.08 17.75 -20.36
C LEU A 315 29.50 18.73 -19.27
N PHE A 316 30.38 18.32 -18.35
CA PHE A 316 30.85 19.17 -17.24
C PHE A 316 31.96 20.16 -17.62
N ASP A 317 32.77 19.88 -18.64
CA ASP A 317 33.77 20.83 -19.16
C ASP A 317 33.13 21.92 -20.04
N SER A 318 31.86 21.74 -20.43
CA SER A 318 31.12 22.71 -21.24
C SER A 318 30.61 23.90 -20.42
N SER A 319 30.28 25.01 -21.09
CA SER A 319 29.67 26.17 -20.45
C SER A 319 28.19 26.00 -20.09
N TYR A 320 27.60 24.81 -20.32
CA TYR A 320 26.18 24.54 -20.09
C TYR A 320 25.95 23.93 -18.71
N ASP A 321 24.91 24.39 -18.01
CA ASP A 321 24.55 23.89 -16.69
C ASP A 321 23.93 22.48 -16.77
N ALA A 322 24.66 21.49 -16.27
CA ALA A 322 24.29 20.09 -16.27
C ALA A 322 23.82 19.67 -14.88
N ASP A 323 22.70 18.92 -14.79
CA ASP A 323 22.24 18.37 -13.50
C ASP A 323 23.24 17.30 -13.03
N PRO A 324 23.93 17.49 -11.89
CA PRO A 324 24.94 16.53 -11.42
C PRO A 324 24.41 15.10 -11.26
N ARG A 325 23.09 14.94 -11.07
CA ARG A 325 22.41 13.64 -10.94
C ARG A 325 22.58 12.71 -12.14
N ILE A 326 23.02 13.22 -13.29
CA ILE A 326 23.37 12.40 -14.46
C ILE A 326 24.53 11.42 -14.17
N LEU A 327 25.29 11.62 -13.09
CA LEU A 327 26.34 10.71 -12.64
C LEU A 327 25.78 9.39 -12.08
N VAL A 328 24.52 9.34 -11.60
CA VAL A 328 23.95 8.13 -10.98
C VAL A 328 23.94 6.90 -11.93
N PRO A 329 23.47 7.00 -13.20
CA PRO A 329 23.62 5.93 -14.18
C PRO A 329 25.06 5.44 -14.36
N LEU A 330 26.05 6.34 -14.34
CA LEU A 330 27.45 5.99 -14.47
C LEU A 330 27.98 5.27 -13.22
N ILE A 331 27.64 5.76 -12.03
CA ILE A 331 27.97 5.11 -10.76
C ILE A 331 27.46 3.65 -10.76
N ARG A 332 26.20 3.44 -11.16
CA ARG A 332 25.60 2.11 -11.28
C ARG A 332 26.36 1.22 -12.26
N ALA A 333 26.70 1.74 -13.43
CA ALA A 333 27.45 0.98 -14.44
C ALA A 333 28.88 0.63 -13.98
N CYS A 334 29.57 1.56 -13.32
CA CYS A 334 30.90 1.32 -12.76
C CYS A 334 30.85 0.31 -11.61
N ALA A 335 29.80 0.33 -10.78
CA ALA A 335 29.65 -0.59 -9.65
C ALA A 335 29.40 -2.05 -10.08
N GLN A 336 28.98 -2.31 -11.32
CA GLN A 336 28.76 -3.67 -11.84
C GLN A 336 30.07 -4.43 -12.12
N LYS A 337 31.17 -3.74 -12.42
CA LYS A 337 32.47 -4.36 -12.71
C LYS A 337 33.40 -4.15 -11.51
N GLU A 338 33.98 -5.23 -10.99
CA GLU A 338 34.93 -5.15 -9.86
C GLU A 338 36.15 -4.27 -10.16
N ALA A 339 36.65 -4.31 -11.40
CA ALA A 339 37.80 -3.49 -11.83
C ALA A 339 37.53 -1.97 -11.80
N THR A 340 36.26 -1.55 -11.73
CA THR A 340 35.87 -0.12 -11.74
C THR A 340 35.17 0.31 -10.45
N GLU A 341 35.34 -0.44 -9.36
CA GLU A 341 34.75 -0.14 -8.06
C GLU A 341 35.21 1.22 -7.50
N GLU A 342 36.52 1.47 -7.49
CA GLU A 342 37.08 2.76 -7.04
C GLU A 342 36.59 3.91 -7.91
N LYS A 343 36.44 3.69 -9.22
CA LYS A 343 35.86 4.70 -10.13
C LYS A 343 34.40 5.01 -9.79
N ALA A 344 33.59 4.00 -9.46
CA ALA A 344 32.21 4.21 -9.04
C ALA A 344 32.15 5.10 -7.79
N TRP A 345 33.09 4.88 -6.86
CA TRP A 345 33.22 5.67 -5.65
C TRP A 345 33.70 7.11 -5.90
N GLU A 346 34.68 7.30 -6.79
CA GLU A 346 35.16 8.62 -7.22
C GLU A 346 34.03 9.45 -7.84
N ARG A 347 33.21 8.84 -8.72
CA ARG A 347 32.06 9.52 -9.34
C ARG A 347 30.96 9.85 -8.32
N TYR A 348 30.76 9.02 -7.30
CA TYR A 348 29.89 9.37 -6.17
C TYR A 348 30.41 10.58 -5.37
N ARG A 349 31.72 10.64 -5.08
CA ARG A 349 32.30 11.82 -4.44
C ARG A 349 32.13 13.07 -5.29
N GLN A 350 32.39 12.95 -6.60
CA GLN A 350 32.17 14.04 -7.55
C GLN A 350 30.71 14.53 -7.52
N LEU A 351 29.73 13.61 -7.52
CA LEU A 351 28.32 13.96 -7.38
C LEU A 351 28.04 14.74 -6.09
N ARG A 352 28.57 14.27 -4.96
CA ARG A 352 28.38 14.90 -3.64
C ARG A 352 29.02 16.28 -3.58
N ASP A 353 30.22 16.44 -4.14
CA ASP A 353 30.95 17.71 -4.14
C ASP A 353 30.26 18.75 -5.04
N LEU A 354 29.70 18.32 -6.19
CA LEU A 354 28.93 19.17 -7.10
C LEU A 354 27.57 19.59 -6.51
N LEU A 355 26.86 18.68 -5.82
CA LEU A 355 25.58 19.00 -5.20
C LEU A 355 25.73 19.78 -3.88
N GLY A 356 26.81 19.55 -3.13
CA GLY A 356 27.09 20.23 -1.87
C GLY A 356 25.90 20.15 -0.89
N THR A 357 25.32 21.30 -0.56
CA THR A 357 24.15 21.41 0.35
C THR A 357 22.81 21.07 -0.30
N SER A 358 22.77 20.94 -1.63
CA SER A 358 21.55 20.63 -2.40
C SER A 358 21.27 19.13 -2.55
N ILE A 359 22.16 18.26 -2.03
CA ILE A 359 21.97 16.81 -2.07
C ILE A 359 20.78 16.41 -1.19
N THR A 360 19.83 15.71 -1.78
CA THR A 360 18.62 15.26 -1.08
C THR A 360 18.79 13.85 -0.54
N ILE A 361 17.90 13.44 0.36
CA ILE A 361 17.89 12.08 0.90
C ILE A 361 17.60 11.07 -0.23
N GLU A 362 16.76 11.43 -1.19
CA GLU A 362 16.47 10.63 -2.39
C GLU A 362 17.72 10.38 -3.24
N ASP A 363 18.60 11.36 -3.38
CA ASP A 363 19.85 11.20 -4.13
C ASP A 363 20.76 10.15 -3.48
N TYR A 364 20.84 10.12 -2.15
CA TYR A 364 21.55 9.07 -1.42
C TYR A 364 20.90 7.71 -1.60
N ASP A 365 19.57 7.61 -1.56
CA ASP A 365 18.86 6.35 -1.78
C ASP A 365 19.17 5.74 -3.15
N GLU A 366 19.21 6.56 -4.21
CA GLU A 366 19.51 6.09 -5.56
C GLU A 366 20.95 5.54 -5.67
N VAL A 367 21.91 6.20 -5.00
CA VAL A 367 23.31 5.75 -4.94
C VAL A 367 23.43 4.46 -4.12
N ILE A 368 22.81 4.42 -2.93
CA ILE A 368 22.81 3.24 -2.05
C ILE A 368 22.21 2.05 -2.80
N ALA A 369 21.06 2.21 -3.45
CA ALA A 369 20.43 1.16 -4.25
C ALA A 369 21.33 0.70 -5.40
N SER A 370 22.07 1.62 -6.03
CA SER A 370 23.01 1.27 -7.10
C SER A 370 24.15 0.38 -6.60
N PHE A 371 24.73 0.66 -5.43
CA PHE A 371 25.77 -0.19 -4.82
C PHE A 371 25.21 -1.52 -4.27
N LEU A 372 24.02 -1.52 -3.68
CA LEU A 372 23.40 -2.74 -3.16
C LEU A 372 23.00 -3.70 -4.27
N SER A 373 22.53 -3.19 -5.41
CA SER A 373 22.19 -4.01 -6.59
C SER A 373 23.38 -4.79 -7.16
N THR A 374 24.61 -4.33 -6.90
CA THR A 374 25.86 -4.98 -7.32
C THR A 374 26.58 -5.70 -6.18
N ASN A 375 25.87 -5.93 -5.06
CA ASN A 375 26.38 -6.57 -3.85
C ASN A 375 27.59 -5.86 -3.19
N LYS A 376 27.74 -4.54 -3.43
CA LYS A 376 28.77 -3.69 -2.82
C LYS A 376 28.24 -3.02 -1.56
N THR A 377 27.93 -3.86 -0.55
CA THR A 377 27.30 -3.43 0.71
C THR A 377 28.12 -2.41 1.50
N GLU A 378 29.45 -2.51 1.50
CA GLU A 378 30.32 -1.58 2.22
C GLU A 378 30.27 -0.15 1.63
N LEU A 379 30.23 -0.02 0.31
CA LEU A 379 30.07 1.28 -0.37
C LEU A 379 28.67 1.87 -0.14
N GLY A 380 27.64 1.02 -0.20
CA GLY A 380 26.27 1.41 0.17
C GLY A 380 26.16 1.88 1.62
N LEU A 381 26.83 1.20 2.55
CA LEU A 381 26.87 1.60 3.96
C LEU A 381 27.63 2.91 4.13
N GLN A 382 28.73 3.12 3.42
CA GLN A 382 29.45 4.40 3.48
C GLN A 382 28.57 5.55 2.99
N ALA A 383 27.85 5.39 1.87
CA ALA A 383 26.89 6.39 1.40
C ALA A 383 25.77 6.65 2.43
N PHE A 384 25.31 5.62 3.14
CA PHE A 384 24.35 5.78 4.24
C PHE A 384 24.95 6.50 5.46
N VAL A 385 26.23 6.28 5.78
CA VAL A 385 26.94 7.02 6.83
C VAL A 385 27.06 8.49 6.45
N ASP A 386 27.45 8.79 5.21
CA ASP A 386 27.53 10.17 4.70
C ASP A 386 26.17 10.89 4.74
N MET A 387 25.07 10.16 4.48
CA MET A 387 23.72 10.70 4.61
C MET A 387 23.34 11.03 6.07
N MET A 388 23.82 10.23 7.03
CA MET A 388 23.43 10.34 8.44
C MET A 388 24.31 11.29 9.25
N PHE A 389 25.53 11.54 8.81
CA PHE A 389 26.52 12.36 9.52
C PHE A 389 27.08 13.43 8.59
N SER A 390 27.12 14.68 9.06
CA SER A 390 27.81 15.76 8.36
C SER A 390 29.34 15.64 8.41
N THR A 391 29.87 14.79 9.29
CA THR A 391 31.30 14.54 9.44
C THR A 391 31.76 13.36 8.60
N CYS A 392 32.93 13.47 7.97
CA CYS A 392 33.52 12.42 7.14
C CYS A 392 34.01 11.26 8.02
N ILE A 393 33.15 10.26 8.21
CA ILE A 393 33.50 8.99 8.88
C ILE A 393 33.75 7.95 7.79
N ASP A 394 35.01 7.75 7.37
CA ASP A 394 35.34 6.67 6.43
C ASP A 394 35.36 5.33 7.17
N ILE A 395 34.47 4.41 6.79
CA ILE A 395 34.36 3.05 7.33
C ILE A 395 34.95 2.00 6.39
N ARG A 396 35.36 2.39 5.17
CA ARG A 396 35.81 1.45 4.13
C ARG A 396 37.14 0.78 4.50
N GLY A 397 37.26 -0.51 4.19
CA GLY A 397 38.45 -1.32 4.45
C GLY A 397 38.71 -1.64 5.92
N LYS A 398 37.82 -1.24 6.84
CA LYS A 398 38.00 -1.45 8.28
C LYS A 398 37.49 -2.82 8.70
N ALA A 399 38.34 -3.61 9.35
CA ALA A 399 37.97 -4.91 9.91
C ALA A 399 36.92 -4.79 11.02
N LYS A 400 37.00 -3.74 11.84
CA LYS A 400 36.00 -3.41 12.87
C LYS A 400 35.42 -2.02 12.62
N LEU A 401 34.10 -1.92 12.64
CA LEU A 401 33.39 -0.66 12.45
C LEU A 401 33.53 0.24 13.71
N PRO A 402 33.60 1.57 13.55
CA PRO A 402 33.55 2.50 14.68
C PRO A 402 32.27 2.30 15.50
N PRO A 403 32.29 2.42 16.84
CA PRO A 403 31.13 2.12 17.69
C PRO A 403 29.89 2.98 17.39
N THR A 404 30.09 4.18 16.82
CA THR A 404 29.02 5.07 16.37
C THR A 404 28.17 4.47 15.25
N VAL A 405 28.79 3.68 14.36
CA VAL A 405 28.17 3.08 13.16
C VAL A 405 27.97 1.57 13.34
N GLY A 406 28.95 0.89 13.94
CA GLY A 406 28.99 -0.55 14.19
C GLY A 406 28.15 -1.00 15.37
N ASN A 407 26.88 -0.58 15.42
CA ASN A 407 25.93 -1.01 16.44
C ASN A 407 24.62 -1.48 15.79
N GLN A 408 23.90 -2.37 16.50
CA GLN A 408 22.63 -2.94 16.03
C GLN A 408 21.55 -1.90 15.75
N PHE A 409 21.60 -0.72 16.39
CA PHE A 409 20.57 0.31 16.25
C PHE A 409 20.76 1.12 14.97
N PHE A 410 22.00 1.52 14.65
CA PHE A 410 22.34 2.25 13.44
C PHE A 410 22.05 1.40 12.19
N LEU A 411 22.58 0.19 12.15
CA LEU A 411 22.31 -0.76 11.07
C LEU A 411 20.83 -1.15 11.02
N GLY A 412 20.15 -1.16 12.18
CA GLY A 412 18.71 -1.29 12.25
C GLY A 412 17.91 -0.18 11.58
N LYS A 413 18.36 1.08 11.67
CA LYS A 413 17.76 2.21 10.94
C LYS A 413 17.94 2.04 9.44
N TRP A 414 19.11 1.58 9.02
CA TRP A 414 19.37 1.29 7.61
C TRP A 414 18.48 0.17 7.09
N LEU A 415 18.42 -0.96 7.79
CA LEU A 415 17.52 -2.09 7.47
C LEU A 415 16.06 -1.64 7.38
N LYS A 416 15.58 -0.85 8.35
CA LYS A 416 14.21 -0.31 8.32
C LYS A 416 13.97 0.53 7.06
N ARG A 417 14.95 1.34 6.64
CA ARG A 417 14.86 2.17 5.44
C ARG A 417 14.82 1.32 4.17
N LEU A 418 15.71 0.34 4.04
CA LEU A 418 15.75 -0.59 2.89
C LEU A 418 14.46 -1.39 2.76
N ILE A 419 13.96 -1.94 3.87
CA ILE A 419 12.67 -2.63 3.90
C ILE A 419 11.53 -1.69 3.51
N GLY A 420 11.55 -0.44 3.97
CA GLY A 420 10.56 0.58 3.59
C GLY A 420 10.62 1.01 2.13
N ALA A 421 11.81 0.97 1.52
CA ALA A 421 12.03 1.25 0.10
C ALA A 421 11.71 0.04 -0.80
N GLY A 422 11.55 -1.16 -0.24
CA GLY A 422 11.28 -2.38 -0.98
C GLY A 422 12.53 -3.14 -1.46
N ASP A 423 13.73 -2.69 -1.09
CA ASP A 423 15.00 -3.37 -1.40
C ASP A 423 15.28 -4.47 -0.36
N LEU A 424 14.61 -5.61 -0.54
CA LEU A 424 14.67 -6.74 0.40
C LEU A 424 15.98 -7.54 0.26
N ASP A 425 16.51 -7.68 -0.95
CA ASP A 425 17.79 -8.36 -1.18
C ASP A 425 18.95 -7.53 -0.62
N GLY A 426 18.93 -6.20 -0.82
CA GLY A 426 19.85 -5.28 -0.17
C GLY A 426 19.79 -5.40 1.36
N ALA A 427 18.58 -5.41 1.93
CA ALA A 427 18.41 -5.60 3.38
C ALA A 427 18.99 -6.94 3.88
N PHE A 428 18.83 -8.03 3.12
CA PHE A 428 19.44 -9.32 3.48
C PHE A 428 20.97 -9.30 3.41
N ASN A 429 21.54 -8.65 2.39
CA ASN A 429 22.98 -8.48 2.25
C ASN A 429 23.56 -7.66 3.40
N VAL A 430 22.81 -6.68 3.93
CA VAL A 430 23.20 -5.95 5.14
C VAL A 430 23.25 -6.87 6.37
N ILE A 431 22.32 -7.82 6.53
CA ILE A 431 22.36 -8.79 7.64
C ILE A 431 23.59 -9.71 7.51
N LYS A 432 23.93 -10.16 6.30
CA LYS A 432 25.18 -10.92 6.06
C LYS A 432 26.42 -10.10 6.42
N TYR A 433 26.45 -8.85 5.98
CA TYR A 433 27.55 -7.94 6.31
C TYR A 433 27.66 -7.66 7.82
N MET A 434 26.53 -7.53 8.52
CA MET A 434 26.51 -7.43 9.98
C MET A 434 27.17 -8.63 10.64
N GLU A 435 26.86 -9.84 10.17
CA GLU A 435 27.49 -11.07 10.62
C GLU A 435 29.00 -11.10 10.36
N GLU A 436 29.45 -10.74 9.15
CA GLU A 436 30.87 -10.68 8.80
C GLU A 436 31.66 -9.74 9.72
N LYS A 437 31.02 -8.64 10.16
CA LYS A 437 31.60 -7.68 11.10
C LYS A 437 31.40 -8.05 12.58
N GLY A 438 30.82 -9.22 12.88
CA GLY A 438 30.59 -9.70 14.24
C GLY A 438 29.49 -8.95 15.00
N ILE A 439 28.57 -8.30 14.29
CA ILE A 439 27.44 -7.57 14.86
C ILE A 439 26.18 -8.45 14.73
N LEU A 440 25.61 -8.85 15.87
CA LEU A 440 24.36 -9.62 15.85
C LEU A 440 23.18 -8.71 15.47
N GLY A 441 22.45 -9.09 14.41
CA GLY A 441 21.17 -8.47 14.07
C GLY A 441 20.13 -8.69 15.17
N SER A 442 19.33 -7.66 15.49
CA SER A 442 18.25 -7.84 16.46
C SER A 442 17.11 -8.67 15.86
N ALA A 443 16.47 -9.52 16.67
CA ALA A 443 15.32 -10.31 16.21
C ALA A 443 14.19 -9.45 15.62
N ILE A 444 14.03 -8.21 16.09
CA ILE A 444 13.04 -7.25 15.59
C ILE A 444 13.30 -6.90 14.12
N GLN A 445 14.56 -6.67 13.76
CA GLN A 445 14.94 -6.31 12.39
C GLN A 445 14.79 -7.50 11.45
N VAL A 446 15.24 -8.68 11.88
CA VAL A 446 15.14 -9.90 11.09
C VAL A 446 13.68 -10.30 10.87
N ASN A 447 12.83 -10.22 11.90
CA ASN A 447 11.38 -10.43 11.75
C ASN A 447 10.74 -9.38 10.81
N GLY A 448 11.23 -8.14 10.83
CA GLY A 448 10.83 -7.10 9.90
C GLY A 448 11.09 -7.48 8.43
N LEU A 449 12.24 -8.09 8.15
CA LEU A 449 12.61 -8.59 6.82
C LEU A 449 11.79 -9.83 6.43
N ILE A 450 11.66 -10.82 7.32
CA ILE A 450 10.82 -12.01 7.12
C ILE A 450 9.40 -11.59 6.76
N GLY A 451 8.80 -10.70 7.55
CA GLY A 451 7.46 -10.20 7.27
C GLY A 451 7.38 -9.42 5.95
N ALA A 452 8.44 -8.72 5.54
CA ALA A 452 8.48 -8.03 4.26
C ALA A 452 8.52 -8.99 3.07
N TRP A 453 9.35 -10.03 3.15
CA TRP A 453 9.37 -11.10 2.16
C TRP A 453 8.02 -11.81 2.04
N LEU A 454 7.41 -12.19 3.16
CA LEU A 454 6.11 -12.85 3.18
C LEU A 454 5.01 -11.99 2.53
N ARG A 455 5.04 -10.66 2.74
CA ARG A 455 4.09 -9.73 2.10
C ARG A 455 4.26 -9.58 0.58
N THR A 456 5.43 -9.89 0.03
CA THR A 456 5.60 -9.86 -1.44
C THR A 456 4.96 -11.06 -2.14
N GLU A 457 4.68 -12.13 -1.41
CA GLU A 457 4.04 -13.37 -1.92
C GLU A 457 4.78 -14.05 -3.09
N THR A 458 6.01 -13.65 -3.40
CA THR A 458 6.82 -14.32 -4.42
C THR A 458 7.39 -15.64 -3.86
N ALA A 459 7.39 -16.69 -4.66
CA ALA A 459 7.83 -18.02 -4.21
C ALA A 459 9.26 -18.02 -3.64
N GLU A 460 10.16 -17.26 -4.26
CA GLU A 460 11.54 -17.11 -3.81
C GLU A 460 11.64 -16.40 -2.46
N ASN A 461 10.92 -15.28 -2.26
CA ASN A 461 10.96 -14.56 -1.00
C ASN A 461 10.30 -15.34 0.13
N VAL A 462 9.23 -16.08 -0.15
CA VAL A 462 8.59 -16.97 0.82
C VAL A 462 9.58 -18.05 1.28
N GLN A 463 10.31 -18.66 0.35
CA GLN A 463 11.34 -19.64 0.69
C GLN A 463 12.45 -19.02 1.54
N LYS A 464 13.01 -17.87 1.14
CA LYS A 464 14.03 -17.14 1.92
C LYS A 464 13.53 -16.81 3.34
N ALA A 465 12.27 -16.39 3.46
CA ALA A 465 11.63 -16.08 4.74
C ALA A 465 11.50 -17.32 5.64
N GLU A 466 11.04 -18.44 5.09
CA GLU A 466 10.90 -19.70 5.82
C GLU A 466 12.26 -20.24 6.29
N GLU A 467 13.25 -20.26 5.40
CA GLU A 467 14.61 -20.71 5.73
C GLU A 467 15.22 -19.89 6.87
N LEU A 468 15.10 -18.57 6.80
CA LEU A 468 15.61 -17.66 7.83
C LEU A 468 14.83 -17.78 9.15
N ALA A 469 13.50 -17.86 9.10
CA ALA A 469 12.67 -18.03 10.29
C ALA A 469 12.97 -19.36 10.99
N TRP A 470 13.10 -20.46 10.26
CA TRP A 470 13.49 -21.75 10.83
C TRP A 470 14.91 -21.73 11.39
N ALA A 471 15.83 -20.96 10.81
CA ALA A 471 17.16 -20.75 11.40
C ALA A 471 17.08 -20.02 12.75
N MET A 472 16.21 -19.02 12.87
CA MET A 472 15.95 -18.35 14.16
C MET A 472 15.32 -19.31 15.19
N ILE A 473 14.40 -20.17 14.75
CA ILE A 473 13.75 -21.19 15.61
C ILE A 473 14.79 -22.19 16.13
N ARG A 474 15.65 -22.73 15.24
CA ARG A 474 16.76 -23.61 15.66
C ARG A 474 17.70 -22.94 16.66
N SER A 475 18.04 -21.66 16.46
CA SER A 475 18.84 -20.87 17.41
C SER A 475 18.17 -20.74 18.78
N ARG A 476 16.84 -20.60 18.83
CA ARG A 476 16.07 -20.56 20.07
C ARG A 476 16.03 -21.94 20.76
N LEU A 477 15.76 -23.01 20.02
CA LEU A 477 15.71 -24.38 20.56
C LEU A 477 17.07 -24.80 21.15
N LEU A 478 18.16 -24.52 20.43
CA LEU A 478 19.51 -24.79 20.91
C LEU A 478 19.78 -24.04 22.23
N PHE A 479 19.31 -22.80 22.35
CA PHE A 479 19.47 -22.03 23.58
C PHE A 479 18.71 -22.62 24.76
N VAL A 480 17.49 -23.13 24.56
CA VAL A 480 16.72 -23.84 25.60
C VAL A 480 17.46 -25.10 26.03
N GLN A 481 17.87 -25.94 25.08
CA GLN A 481 18.62 -27.17 25.36
C GLN A 481 19.94 -26.92 26.11
N LEU A 482 20.68 -25.88 25.74
CA LEU A 482 21.92 -25.51 26.42
C LEU A 482 21.65 -25.04 27.86
N ARG A 483 20.56 -24.30 28.09
CA ARG A 483 20.15 -23.86 29.42
C ARG A 483 19.76 -25.05 30.30
N GLU A 484 18.99 -25.99 29.79
CA GLU A 484 18.61 -27.22 30.50
C GLU A 484 19.85 -28.04 30.89
N ARG A 485 20.78 -28.25 29.94
CA ARG A 485 22.05 -28.95 30.22
C ARG A 485 22.87 -28.23 31.27
N GLN A 486 22.93 -26.91 31.24
CA GLN A 486 23.62 -26.12 32.25
C GLN A 486 22.99 -26.30 33.65
N ALA A 487 21.66 -26.39 33.73
CA ALA A 487 20.96 -26.61 35.00
C ALA A 487 21.22 -28.01 35.59
N LEU A 488 21.59 -28.99 34.75
CA LEU A 488 21.90 -30.37 35.14
C LEU A 488 23.36 -30.58 35.57
N LEU A 489 24.24 -29.58 35.45
CA LEU A 489 25.67 -29.71 35.72
C LEU A 489 26.06 -28.95 37.00
N GLU A 490 26.64 -29.65 37.98
CA GLU A 490 27.32 -29.01 39.12
C GLU A 490 28.67 -28.41 38.67
N TRP A 491 28.99 -27.22 39.18
CA TRP A 491 30.15 -26.44 38.78
C TRP A 491 31.49 -27.03 39.28
N PRO A 492 32.62 -26.84 38.55
CA PRO A 492 32.83 -25.93 37.41
C PRO A 492 33.06 -26.61 36.04
N LEU A 493 32.51 -26.02 34.98
CA LEU A 493 32.64 -26.51 33.59
C LEU A 493 33.86 -25.92 32.87
N ARG A 494 34.61 -26.78 32.16
CA ARG A 494 35.59 -26.37 31.15
C ARG A 494 34.93 -26.35 29.77
N LEU A 495 34.78 -25.15 29.20
CA LEU A 495 34.36 -24.98 27.81
C LEU A 495 35.49 -25.43 26.88
N THR A 496 35.32 -26.58 26.23
CA THR A 496 36.15 -26.95 25.07
C THR A 496 35.44 -26.44 23.82
N MET A 497 36.02 -25.47 23.13
CA MET A 497 35.52 -25.04 21.83
C MET A 497 35.73 -26.19 20.85
N ALA A 498 34.68 -26.94 20.56
CA ALA A 498 34.68 -27.83 19.40
C ALA A 498 34.86 -26.95 18.15
N SER A 499 35.81 -27.31 17.30
CA SER A 499 36.02 -26.67 16.00
C SER A 499 34.67 -26.63 15.26
N PRO A 500 34.30 -25.48 14.67
CA PRO A 500 33.05 -25.40 13.93
C PRO A 500 33.10 -26.41 12.79
N GLN A 501 32.11 -27.29 12.75
CA GLN A 501 31.90 -28.18 11.61
C GLN A 501 31.52 -27.28 10.43
N GLU A 502 32.47 -27.05 9.54
CA GLU A 502 32.24 -26.40 8.24
C GLU A 502 31.27 -27.29 7.46
N ASP A 503 30.13 -26.72 7.03
CA ASP A 503 29.24 -27.18 5.92
C ASP A 503 27.73 -27.05 6.21
N THR A 504 27.27 -25.85 6.62
CA THR A 504 25.86 -25.47 6.39
C THR A 504 25.78 -24.13 5.67
N PRO A 505 25.26 -24.08 4.42
CA PRO A 505 25.01 -22.81 3.73
C PRO A 505 23.92 -22.01 4.46
N GLY A 506 24.25 -20.80 4.93
CA GLY A 506 23.34 -19.92 5.68
C GLY A 506 24.07 -18.92 6.58
N LEU A 507 23.32 -18.05 7.27
CA LEU A 507 23.86 -17.18 8.33
C LEU A 507 24.39 -18.04 9.49
N ARG A 508 25.64 -17.82 9.90
CA ARG A 508 26.32 -18.49 11.04
C ARG A 508 25.78 -18.02 12.40
N PHE A 509 25.38 -16.76 12.50
CA PHE A 509 24.89 -16.10 13.70
C PHE A 509 23.49 -15.55 13.47
N VAL A 510 22.49 -16.36 13.81
CA VAL A 510 21.08 -15.99 13.68
C VAL A 510 20.50 -15.65 15.05
N PRO A 511 19.79 -14.51 15.20
CA PRO A 511 19.12 -14.20 16.46
C PRO A 511 18.09 -15.28 16.82
N LYS A 512 17.86 -15.45 18.11
CA LYS A 512 16.86 -16.40 18.62
C LYS A 512 15.47 -15.98 18.14
N ALA A 513 14.65 -16.95 17.74
CA ALA A 513 13.23 -16.70 17.46
C ALA A 513 12.51 -16.09 18.66
N THR A 514 11.58 -15.20 18.36
CA THR A 514 10.64 -14.61 19.31
C THR A 514 9.22 -15.02 18.94
N LEU A 515 8.23 -14.71 19.80
CA LEU A 515 6.82 -14.95 19.50
C LEU A 515 6.42 -14.39 18.13
N GLU A 516 6.91 -13.20 17.77
CA GLU A 516 6.69 -12.59 16.46
C GLU A 516 7.16 -13.48 15.30
N THR A 517 8.31 -14.15 15.43
CA THR A 517 8.83 -15.07 14.40
C THR A 517 7.84 -16.21 14.17
N PHE A 518 7.29 -16.78 15.25
CA PHE A 518 6.29 -17.83 15.17
C PHE A 518 4.95 -17.32 14.63
N SER A 519 4.50 -16.14 15.05
CA SER A 519 3.28 -15.49 14.56
C SER A 519 3.33 -15.26 13.04
N LEU A 520 4.44 -14.74 12.51
CA LEU A 520 4.62 -14.51 11.07
C LEU A 520 4.54 -15.82 10.27
N MET A 521 5.17 -16.87 10.78
CA MET A 521 5.19 -18.18 10.14
C MET A 521 3.81 -18.86 10.20
N ALA A 522 3.16 -18.81 11.36
CA ALA A 522 1.82 -19.36 11.57
C ALA A 522 0.79 -18.68 10.66
N GLU A 523 0.85 -17.35 10.55
CA GLU A 523 0.00 -16.58 9.65
C GLU A 523 0.25 -16.95 8.18
N ASN A 524 1.51 -17.05 7.74
CA ASN A 524 1.85 -17.47 6.38
C ASN A 524 1.33 -18.88 6.04
N TYR A 525 1.57 -19.86 6.91
CA TYR A 525 1.12 -21.23 6.70
C TYR A 525 -0.40 -21.34 6.70
N ARG A 526 -1.10 -20.62 7.58
CA ARG A 526 -2.56 -20.58 7.60
C ARG A 526 -3.12 -19.97 6.32
N HIS A 527 -2.58 -18.85 5.84
CA HIS A 527 -3.05 -18.24 4.59
C HIS A 527 -2.87 -19.16 3.38
N ARG A 528 -1.84 -20.00 3.38
CA ARG A 528 -1.55 -20.98 2.32
C ARG A 528 -2.22 -22.34 2.53
N GLY A 529 -2.97 -22.52 3.62
CA GLY A 529 -3.64 -23.79 3.95
C GLY A 529 -2.67 -24.95 4.26
N LEU A 530 -1.45 -24.65 4.71
CA LEU A 530 -0.42 -25.66 4.99
C LEU A 530 -0.54 -26.18 6.43
N HIS A 531 -1.61 -26.95 6.69
CA HIS A 531 -1.96 -27.43 8.04
C HIS A 531 -0.83 -28.22 8.73
N LYS A 532 -0.18 -29.15 8.01
CA LYS A 532 0.91 -29.96 8.57
C LYS A 532 2.13 -29.13 9.00
N GLU A 533 2.40 -28.03 8.30
CA GLU A 533 3.52 -27.16 8.66
C GLU A 533 3.20 -26.30 9.88
N ILE A 534 1.94 -25.90 10.09
CA ILE A 534 1.54 -25.20 11.33
C ILE A 534 1.59 -26.13 12.55
N GLU A 535 1.26 -27.42 12.41
CA GLU A 535 1.39 -28.39 13.51
C GLU A 535 2.86 -28.60 13.89
N LYS A 536 3.75 -28.76 12.89
CA LYS A 536 5.21 -28.83 13.14
C LYS A 536 5.74 -27.56 13.79
N LEU A 537 5.26 -26.39 13.35
CA LEU A 537 5.62 -25.11 13.94
C LEU A 537 5.16 -25.03 15.40
N TRP A 538 3.95 -25.53 15.70
CA TRP A 538 3.40 -25.58 17.06
C TRP A 538 4.23 -26.47 17.98
N THR A 539 4.59 -27.69 17.55
CA THR A 539 5.49 -28.56 18.33
C THR A 539 6.84 -27.87 18.61
N SER A 540 7.39 -27.16 17.63
CA SER A 540 8.63 -26.41 17.80
C SER A 540 8.45 -25.20 18.73
N PHE A 541 7.26 -24.62 18.76
CA PHE A 541 6.91 -23.48 19.62
C PHE A 541 6.82 -23.89 21.10
N GLU A 542 6.21 -25.04 21.39
CA GLU A 542 6.17 -25.61 22.75
C GLU A 542 7.59 -25.90 23.26
N GLN A 543 8.43 -26.52 22.43
CA GLN A 543 9.85 -26.77 22.75
C GLN A 543 10.68 -25.49 22.90
N ALA A 544 10.23 -24.36 22.35
CA ALA A 544 10.95 -23.09 22.45
C ALA A 544 10.77 -22.39 23.81
N GLU A 545 9.91 -22.91 24.69
CA GLU A 545 9.55 -22.33 25.99
C GLU A 545 9.22 -20.83 25.85
N ILE A 546 8.39 -20.48 24.87
CA ILE A 546 7.89 -19.11 24.67
C ILE A 546 6.44 -19.05 25.14
N ALA A 547 6.09 -18.00 25.87
CA ALA A 547 4.71 -17.79 26.30
C ALA A 547 3.79 -17.58 25.08
N THR A 548 2.74 -18.38 24.99
CA THR A 548 1.68 -18.29 23.99
C THR A 548 0.78 -17.07 24.22
N ASN A 549 0.15 -16.57 23.16
CA ASN A 549 -0.90 -15.55 23.22
C ASN A 549 -2.15 -15.97 22.43
N SER A 550 -3.23 -15.19 22.56
CA SER A 550 -4.49 -15.40 21.84
C SER A 550 -4.29 -15.46 20.33
N PHE A 551 -3.42 -14.60 19.78
CA PHE A 551 -3.10 -14.58 18.35
C PHE A 551 -2.59 -15.93 17.84
N MET A 552 -1.58 -16.51 18.50
CA MET A 552 -0.99 -17.79 18.08
C MET A 552 -2.00 -18.93 18.21
N MET A 553 -2.77 -18.95 19.31
CA MET A 553 -3.89 -19.90 19.49
C MET A 553 -4.89 -19.79 18.33
N ASN A 554 -5.29 -18.57 17.96
CA ASN A 554 -6.24 -18.32 16.88
C ASN A 554 -5.73 -18.81 15.52
N GLN A 555 -4.42 -18.70 15.23
CA GLN A 555 -3.86 -19.23 13.98
C GLN A 555 -4.07 -20.75 13.86
N LEU A 556 -3.87 -21.49 14.95
CA LEU A 556 -4.04 -22.95 14.94
C LEU A 556 -5.52 -23.35 14.91
N ILE A 557 -6.39 -22.68 15.66
CA ILE A 557 -7.85 -22.88 15.61
C ILE A 557 -8.36 -22.69 14.17
N GLU A 558 -7.99 -21.59 13.52
CA GLU A 558 -8.40 -21.34 12.14
C GLU A 558 -7.84 -22.37 11.16
N SER A 559 -6.62 -22.88 11.38
CA SER A 559 -6.04 -23.93 10.55
C SER A 559 -6.81 -25.26 10.66
N TYR A 560 -7.20 -25.68 11.87
CA TYR A 560 -8.06 -26.86 12.05
C TYR A 560 -9.42 -26.68 11.36
N ILE A 561 -10.01 -25.48 11.45
CA ILE A 561 -11.27 -25.17 10.76
C ILE A 561 -11.12 -25.30 9.24
N GLN A 562 -10.05 -24.76 8.66
CA GLN A 562 -9.75 -24.88 7.22
C GLN A 562 -9.54 -26.33 6.78
N ASN A 563 -8.90 -27.16 7.61
CA ASN A 563 -8.70 -28.59 7.34
C ASN A 563 -9.96 -29.46 7.62
N CYS A 564 -11.09 -28.81 7.90
CA CYS A 564 -12.36 -29.42 8.25
C CYS A 564 -12.44 -30.14 9.60
N GLU A 565 -11.49 -29.93 10.50
CA GLU A 565 -11.38 -30.59 11.81
C GLU A 565 -11.96 -29.73 12.95
N ALA A 566 -13.26 -29.40 12.87
CA ALA A 566 -13.91 -28.50 13.86
C ALA A 566 -13.80 -29.01 15.31
N LYS A 567 -13.98 -30.32 15.55
CA LYS A 567 -13.90 -30.89 16.91
C LYS A 567 -12.54 -30.64 17.57
N ARG A 568 -11.46 -30.90 16.84
CA ARG A 568 -10.09 -30.64 17.31
C ARG A 568 -9.84 -29.16 17.58
N ALA A 569 -10.42 -28.27 16.78
CA ALA A 569 -10.34 -26.83 17.01
C ALA A 569 -10.96 -26.44 18.37
N LEU A 570 -12.08 -27.07 18.75
CA LEU A 570 -12.76 -26.84 20.03
C LEU A 570 -12.01 -27.45 21.20
N ASP A 571 -11.54 -28.69 21.07
CA ASP A 571 -10.72 -29.35 22.09
C ASP A 571 -9.47 -28.52 22.39
N PHE A 572 -8.81 -28.01 21.34
CA PHE A 572 -7.66 -27.13 21.44
C PHE A 572 -8.01 -25.78 22.08
N TYR A 573 -9.13 -25.15 21.71
CA TYR A 573 -9.59 -23.92 22.35
C TYR A 573 -9.77 -24.11 23.87
N HIS A 574 -10.39 -25.22 24.28
CA HIS A 574 -10.60 -25.51 25.69
C HIS A 574 -9.30 -25.81 26.44
N SER A 575 -8.34 -26.53 25.84
CA SER A 575 -7.04 -26.75 26.48
C SER A 575 -6.29 -25.42 26.67
N MET A 576 -6.27 -24.55 25.66
CA MET A 576 -5.56 -23.28 25.75
C MET A 576 -6.20 -22.29 26.75
N THR A 577 -7.53 -22.26 26.86
CA THR A 577 -8.23 -21.36 27.79
C THR A 577 -8.27 -21.90 29.22
N ARG A 578 -8.50 -23.20 29.40
CA ARG A 578 -8.67 -23.82 30.73
C ARG A 578 -7.36 -24.25 31.38
N GLU A 579 -6.44 -24.83 30.60
CA GLU A 579 -5.18 -25.38 31.13
C GLU A 579 -4.06 -24.33 31.08
N HIS A 580 -3.97 -23.57 29.99
CA HIS A 580 -2.94 -22.53 29.81
C HIS A 580 -3.39 -21.11 30.22
N HIS A 581 -4.65 -20.96 30.65
CA HIS A 581 -5.22 -19.67 31.10
C HIS A 581 -5.02 -18.51 30.10
N ILE A 582 -5.08 -18.80 28.81
CA ILE A 582 -5.00 -17.77 27.76
C ILE A 582 -6.38 -17.11 27.64
N ALA A 583 -6.42 -15.79 27.79
CA ALA A 583 -7.63 -15.02 27.56
C ALA A 583 -7.98 -15.02 26.06
N PRO A 584 -9.19 -15.47 25.67
CA PRO A 584 -9.65 -15.39 24.28
C PRO A 584 -9.94 -13.94 23.89
N ASP A 585 -9.83 -13.63 22.61
CA ASP A 585 -10.12 -12.30 22.04
C ASP A 585 -11.26 -12.35 21.01
N ALA A 586 -11.58 -11.19 20.42
CA ALA A 586 -12.62 -11.07 19.40
C ALA A 586 -12.40 -12.03 18.21
N HIS A 587 -11.13 -12.24 17.83
CA HIS A 587 -10.75 -13.11 16.73
C HIS A 587 -10.89 -14.59 17.10
N THR A 588 -10.68 -14.95 18.37
CA THR A 588 -10.98 -16.28 18.90
C THR A 588 -12.45 -16.60 18.71
N PHE A 589 -13.35 -15.72 19.18
CA PHE A 589 -14.80 -15.95 19.03
C PHE A 589 -15.24 -15.96 17.57
N LEU A 590 -14.69 -15.08 16.71
CA LEU A 590 -14.93 -15.16 15.27
C LEU A 590 -14.54 -16.53 14.69
N ALA A 591 -13.41 -17.10 15.09
CA ALA A 591 -13.00 -18.44 14.67
C ALA A 591 -13.97 -19.52 15.20
N LEU A 592 -14.37 -19.45 16.47
CA LEU A 592 -15.31 -20.40 17.07
C LEU A 592 -16.68 -20.41 16.37
N TYR A 593 -17.27 -19.24 16.10
CA TYR A 593 -18.54 -19.16 15.37
C TYR A 593 -18.40 -19.65 13.91
N LYS A 594 -17.25 -19.44 13.26
CA LYS A 594 -16.96 -20.07 11.96
C LYS A 594 -16.84 -21.59 12.04
N SER A 595 -16.52 -22.14 13.21
CA SER A 595 -16.33 -23.59 13.39
C SER A 595 -17.66 -24.36 13.42
N LEU A 596 -18.77 -23.71 13.80
CA LEU A 596 -20.12 -24.30 13.84
C LEU A 596 -20.51 -24.91 12.49
N SER A 597 -21.12 -26.09 12.53
CA SER A 597 -21.48 -26.84 11.33
C SER A 597 -22.52 -26.09 10.48
N ILE A 598 -23.44 -25.36 11.12
CA ILE A 598 -24.47 -24.51 10.50
C ILE A 598 -23.90 -23.39 9.63
N ASN A 599 -22.66 -22.98 9.90
CA ASN A 599 -21.96 -21.94 9.15
C ASN A 599 -21.07 -22.49 8.03
N ARG A 600 -20.72 -23.78 8.09
CA ARG A 600 -19.79 -24.43 7.15
C ARG A 600 -20.47 -25.37 6.17
N LEU A 601 -21.46 -26.14 6.61
CA LEU A 601 -22.08 -27.19 5.83
C LEU A 601 -23.27 -26.66 5.02
N VAL A 602 -23.37 -27.10 3.77
CA VAL A 602 -24.52 -26.80 2.89
C VAL A 602 -25.71 -27.69 3.25
N VAL A 603 -25.46 -28.94 3.65
CA VAL A 603 -26.47 -29.91 4.09
C VAL A 603 -26.55 -29.85 5.62
N LYS A 604 -27.77 -29.69 6.13
CA LYS A 604 -28.06 -29.59 7.56
C LYS A 604 -28.63 -30.92 8.04
N TYR A 605 -28.06 -31.46 9.11
CA TYR A 605 -28.58 -32.64 9.81
C TYR A 605 -29.11 -32.19 11.16
N ASP A 606 -30.29 -32.64 11.55
CA ASP A 606 -30.99 -32.13 12.74
C ASP A 606 -30.15 -32.32 14.02
N ASP A 607 -29.51 -33.49 14.20
CA ASP A 607 -28.61 -33.76 15.33
C ASP A 607 -27.45 -32.74 15.45
N LEU A 608 -26.92 -32.28 14.31
CA LEU A 608 -25.84 -31.30 14.28
C LEU A 608 -26.35 -29.88 14.56
N VAL A 609 -27.58 -29.57 14.16
CA VAL A 609 -28.22 -28.28 14.46
C VAL A 609 -28.47 -28.15 15.96
N GLU A 610 -28.93 -29.22 16.61
CA GLU A 610 -29.11 -29.23 18.07
C GLU A 610 -27.78 -29.05 18.83
N GLN A 611 -26.74 -29.76 18.40
CA GLN A 611 -25.39 -29.60 18.97
C GLN A 611 -24.84 -28.19 18.77
N ASP A 612 -24.99 -27.63 17.57
CA ASP A 612 -24.55 -26.27 17.26
C ASP A 612 -25.35 -25.22 18.06
N ALA A 613 -26.64 -25.44 18.35
CA ALA A 613 -27.43 -24.54 19.19
C ALA A 613 -26.87 -24.46 20.62
N VAL A 614 -26.53 -25.61 21.20
CA VAL A 614 -25.88 -25.65 22.53
C VAL A 614 -24.51 -24.97 22.49
N MET A 615 -23.67 -25.29 21.49
CA MET A 615 -22.34 -24.68 21.34
C MET A 615 -22.41 -23.17 21.09
N CYS A 616 -23.39 -22.70 20.31
CA CYS A 616 -23.59 -21.27 20.02
C CYS A 616 -23.88 -20.48 21.30
N ARG A 617 -24.75 -20.99 22.18
CA ARG A 617 -25.02 -20.39 23.50
C ARG A 617 -23.81 -20.46 24.43
N GLN A 618 -23.07 -21.57 24.42
CA GLN A 618 -21.83 -21.73 25.21
C GLN A 618 -20.73 -20.77 24.77
N PHE A 619 -20.48 -20.59 23.46
CA PHE A 619 -19.50 -19.60 22.99
C PHE A 619 -19.87 -18.18 23.38
N PHE A 620 -21.17 -17.88 23.44
CA PHE A 620 -21.62 -16.58 23.96
C PHE A 620 -21.38 -16.44 25.47
N ARG A 621 -21.61 -17.50 26.25
CA ARG A 621 -21.25 -17.51 27.69
C ARG A 621 -19.75 -17.27 27.89
N ASP A 622 -18.91 -18.01 27.19
CA ASP A 622 -17.45 -17.84 27.25
C ASP A 622 -17.04 -16.41 26.87
N LEU A 623 -17.71 -15.81 25.88
CA LEU A 623 -17.51 -14.42 25.47
C LEU A 623 -17.80 -13.41 26.57
N VAL A 624 -18.86 -13.66 27.36
CA VAL A 624 -19.30 -12.80 28.48
C VAL A 624 -18.38 -12.97 29.69
N GLU A 625 -17.93 -14.20 29.96
CA GLU A 625 -17.05 -14.51 31.09
C GLU A 625 -15.60 -14.04 30.86
N SER A 626 -15.19 -13.90 29.60
CA SER A 626 -13.84 -13.49 29.23
C SER A 626 -13.63 -11.98 29.35
N SER A 627 -12.50 -11.56 29.94
CA SER A 627 -12.10 -10.15 30.00
C SER A 627 -11.32 -9.77 28.73
N TRP A 628 -12.01 -9.26 27.72
CA TRP A 628 -11.40 -8.84 26.45
C TRP A 628 -11.99 -7.53 25.92
N SER A 629 -11.26 -6.89 25.00
CA SER A 629 -11.67 -5.67 24.29
C SER A 629 -11.46 -5.82 22.78
N PHE A 630 -12.16 -5.03 21.97
CA PHE A 630 -11.96 -5.06 20.53
C PHE A 630 -10.61 -4.45 20.12
N ASP A 631 -9.83 -5.22 19.37
CA ASP A 631 -8.52 -4.79 18.88
C ASP A 631 -8.64 -3.94 17.60
N SER A 632 -9.76 -4.06 16.89
CA SER A 632 -10.02 -3.40 15.61
C SER A 632 -11.51 -3.11 15.38
N GLU A 633 -11.80 -2.03 14.64
CA GLU A 633 -13.17 -1.70 14.19
C GLU A 633 -13.77 -2.82 13.33
N THR A 634 -12.93 -3.50 12.53
CA THR A 634 -13.40 -4.62 11.70
C THR A 634 -13.84 -5.81 12.54
N ALA A 635 -13.15 -6.13 13.65
CA ALA A 635 -13.60 -7.16 14.57
C ALA A 635 -14.93 -6.79 15.25
N PHE A 636 -15.10 -5.50 15.59
CA PHE A 636 -16.34 -4.96 16.14
C PHE A 636 -17.52 -5.09 15.17
N ASP A 637 -17.29 -4.90 13.87
CA ASP A 637 -18.34 -5.05 12.85
C ASP A 637 -18.66 -6.53 12.57
N GLN A 638 -17.64 -7.39 12.54
CA GLN A 638 -17.79 -8.79 12.10
C GLN A 638 -18.32 -9.71 13.20
N LEU A 639 -17.92 -9.52 14.46
CA LEU A 639 -18.26 -10.46 15.53
C LEU A 639 -19.77 -10.46 15.85
N PRO A 640 -20.43 -9.32 16.15
CA PRO A 640 -21.88 -9.28 16.37
C PRO A 640 -22.66 -9.80 15.16
N ARG A 641 -22.21 -9.46 13.95
CA ARG A 641 -22.78 -9.95 12.70
C ARG A 641 -22.69 -11.49 12.61
N SER A 642 -21.54 -12.07 12.94
CA SER A 642 -21.35 -13.53 12.95
C SER A 642 -22.23 -14.21 14.00
N ILE A 643 -22.34 -13.64 15.21
CA ILE A 643 -23.18 -14.14 16.29
C ILE A 643 -24.65 -14.16 15.85
N LEU A 644 -25.18 -13.01 15.40
CA LEU A 644 -26.58 -12.87 15.02
C LEU A 644 -26.97 -13.78 13.85
N HIS A 645 -26.12 -13.89 12.83
CA HIS A 645 -26.37 -14.81 11.72
C HIS A 645 -26.29 -16.29 12.12
N SER A 646 -25.49 -16.64 13.13
CA SER A 646 -25.41 -18.01 13.64
C SER A 646 -26.72 -18.40 14.34
N PHE A 647 -27.19 -17.57 15.28
CA PHE A 647 -28.48 -17.77 15.94
C PHE A 647 -29.65 -17.80 14.93
N LEU A 648 -29.65 -16.88 13.96
CA LEU A 648 -30.68 -16.84 12.92
C LEU A 648 -30.73 -18.12 12.07
N LYS A 649 -29.57 -18.69 11.70
CA LYS A 649 -29.52 -19.94 10.92
C LYS A 649 -29.93 -21.17 11.72
N LEU A 650 -29.71 -21.14 13.03
CA LEU A 650 -30.14 -22.15 14.00
C LEU A 650 -31.62 -22.01 14.38
N GLN A 651 -32.27 -20.90 14.01
CA GLN A 651 -33.63 -20.54 14.42
C GLN A 651 -33.80 -20.40 15.94
N ASP A 652 -32.71 -20.13 16.64
CA ASP A 652 -32.72 -19.85 18.07
C ASP A 652 -32.95 -18.34 18.31
N TYR A 653 -34.21 -17.94 18.13
CA TYR A 653 -34.62 -16.53 18.26
C TYR A 653 -34.54 -16.02 19.71
N ALA A 654 -34.74 -16.90 20.70
CA ALA A 654 -34.58 -16.57 22.12
C ALA A 654 -33.12 -16.25 22.45
N GLY A 655 -32.18 -17.09 21.99
CA GLY A 655 -30.74 -16.82 22.10
C GLY A 655 -30.31 -15.58 21.32
N MET A 656 -30.89 -15.34 20.13
CA MET A 656 -30.63 -14.13 19.35
C MET A 656 -31.06 -12.85 20.08
N LEU A 657 -32.21 -12.87 20.75
CA LEU A 657 -32.72 -11.75 21.55
C LEU A 657 -31.83 -11.48 22.77
N ALA A 658 -31.48 -12.53 23.53
CA ALA A 658 -30.55 -12.45 24.66
C ALA A 658 -29.18 -11.92 24.24
N ALA A 659 -28.63 -12.40 23.11
CA ALA A 659 -27.37 -11.91 22.56
C ALA A 659 -27.46 -10.41 22.21
N THR A 660 -28.52 -10.00 21.53
CA THR A 660 -28.70 -8.59 21.10
C THR A 660 -28.70 -7.64 22.29
N ARG A 661 -29.48 -7.96 23.33
CA ARG A 661 -29.57 -7.17 24.55
C ARG A 661 -28.26 -7.17 25.34
N ALA A 662 -27.61 -8.33 25.47
CA ALA A 662 -26.32 -8.44 26.13
C ALA A 662 -25.20 -7.65 25.42
N MET A 663 -25.11 -7.73 24.09
CA MET A 663 -24.11 -6.99 23.31
C MET A 663 -24.28 -5.47 23.41
N ARG A 664 -25.53 -4.99 23.55
CA ARG A 664 -25.83 -3.58 23.81
C ARG A 664 -25.23 -3.12 25.14
N GLU A 665 -25.37 -3.91 26.20
CA GLU A 665 -24.84 -3.57 27.53
C GLU A 665 -23.32 -3.77 27.62
N LEU A 666 -22.78 -4.82 27.02
CA LEU A 666 -21.36 -5.19 27.13
C LEU A 666 -20.42 -4.24 26.36
N PHE A 667 -20.80 -3.87 25.13
CA PHE A 667 -19.93 -3.09 24.27
C PHE A 667 -20.67 -2.08 23.39
N SER A 668 -21.86 -1.63 23.84
CA SER A 668 -22.64 -0.58 23.16
C SER A 668 -22.93 -0.90 21.68
N PHE A 669 -23.20 -2.18 21.39
CA PHE A 669 -23.57 -2.62 20.05
C PHE A 669 -24.83 -1.91 19.54
N ALA A 670 -24.77 -1.46 18.28
CA ALA A 670 -25.92 -0.98 17.54
C ALA A 670 -25.87 -1.50 16.09
N PRO A 671 -26.96 -2.06 15.56
CA PRO A 671 -26.98 -2.61 14.21
C PRO A 671 -26.99 -1.48 13.17
N SER A 672 -26.31 -1.70 12.06
CA SER A 672 -26.46 -0.84 10.87
C SER A 672 -27.74 -1.19 10.10
N GLU A 673 -28.29 -0.23 9.34
CA GLU A 673 -29.43 -0.50 8.45
C GLU A 673 -29.12 -1.62 7.44
N THR A 674 -27.86 -1.70 6.99
CA THR A 674 -27.40 -2.79 6.12
C THR A 674 -27.48 -4.14 6.80
N LEU A 675 -27.08 -4.24 8.08
CA LEU A 675 -27.18 -5.47 8.87
C LEU A 675 -28.64 -5.89 9.10
N LEU A 676 -29.55 -4.94 9.33
CA LEU A 676 -30.99 -5.24 9.44
C LEU A 676 -31.55 -5.88 8.17
N VAL A 677 -31.18 -5.35 7.00
CA VAL A 677 -31.59 -5.91 5.70
C VAL A 677 -30.97 -7.29 5.48
N GLU A 678 -29.71 -7.49 5.88
CA GLU A 678 -29.03 -8.80 5.80
C GLU A 678 -29.72 -9.87 6.66
N LEU A 679 -30.07 -9.53 7.90
CA LEU A 679 -30.78 -10.40 8.83
C LEU A 679 -32.22 -10.67 8.33
N ALA A 680 -32.90 -9.65 7.79
CA ALA A 680 -34.21 -9.83 7.16
C ALA A 680 -34.15 -10.75 5.92
N ALA A 681 -33.05 -10.69 5.15
CA ALA A 681 -32.81 -11.57 4.01
C ALA A 681 -32.33 -12.98 4.41
N GLY A 682 -31.78 -13.14 5.62
CA GLY A 682 -31.21 -14.40 6.10
C GLY A 682 -29.88 -14.78 5.44
N THR A 683 -29.14 -13.80 4.89
CA THR A 683 -27.88 -14.06 4.18
C THR A 683 -26.80 -13.03 4.52
N MET A 684 -25.56 -13.49 4.66
CA MET A 684 -24.37 -12.65 4.86
C MET A 684 -23.79 -12.12 3.53
N SER A 685 -24.26 -12.63 2.37
CA SER A 685 -23.72 -12.28 1.05
C SER A 685 -24.76 -11.55 0.21
N LEU A 686 -24.76 -10.23 0.31
CA LEU A 686 -25.51 -9.34 -0.58
C LEU A 686 -24.77 -9.02 -1.90
N SER A 687 -23.50 -9.45 -2.01
CA SER A 687 -22.57 -9.00 -3.06
C SER A 687 -22.67 -9.72 -4.41
N ARG A 688 -23.41 -10.84 -4.50
CA ARG A 688 -23.60 -11.58 -5.76
C ARG A 688 -24.99 -11.31 -6.36
N PRO A 689 -25.09 -10.57 -7.49
CA PRO A 689 -26.37 -10.14 -8.05
C PRO A 689 -27.03 -11.28 -8.86
N THR A 690 -27.53 -12.32 -8.18
CA THR A 690 -28.43 -13.28 -8.81
C THR A 690 -29.87 -12.76 -8.79
N GLN A 691 -30.70 -13.17 -9.74
CA GLN A 691 -32.11 -12.74 -9.81
C GLN A 691 -32.91 -13.17 -8.55
N ARG A 692 -32.53 -14.30 -7.94
CA ARG A 692 -33.05 -14.76 -6.64
C ARG A 692 -32.64 -13.83 -5.51
N ASN A 693 -31.36 -13.43 -5.43
CA ASN A 693 -30.88 -12.51 -4.40
C ASN A 693 -31.50 -11.12 -4.54
N LYS A 694 -31.74 -10.63 -5.77
CA LYS A 694 -32.44 -9.36 -5.99
C LYS A 694 -33.87 -9.37 -5.45
N LYS A 695 -34.62 -10.46 -5.67
CA LYS A 695 -35.98 -10.62 -5.12
C LYS A 695 -35.99 -10.73 -3.60
N LEU A 696 -35.06 -11.51 -3.04
CA LEU A 696 -34.89 -11.62 -1.58
C LEU A 696 -34.54 -10.28 -0.95
N LEU A 697 -33.61 -9.53 -1.57
CA LEU A 697 -33.22 -8.21 -1.09
C LEU A 697 -34.37 -7.20 -1.16
N MET A 698 -35.14 -7.17 -2.26
CA MET A 698 -36.33 -6.32 -2.35
C MET A 698 -37.35 -6.62 -1.25
N ASN A 699 -37.60 -7.90 -0.96
CA ASN A 699 -38.52 -8.28 0.11
C ASN A 699 -37.97 -7.94 1.50
N ALA A 700 -36.67 -8.21 1.73
CA ALA A 700 -36.00 -7.86 2.99
C ALA A 700 -36.01 -6.36 3.23
N SER A 701 -35.67 -5.54 2.22
CA SER A 701 -35.74 -4.08 2.32
C SER A 701 -37.14 -3.58 2.58
N LYS A 702 -38.19 -4.19 2.00
CA LYS A 702 -39.59 -3.85 2.30
C LYS A 702 -39.94 -4.12 3.76
N ILE A 703 -39.54 -5.28 4.30
CA ILE A 703 -39.78 -5.64 5.71
C ILE A 703 -39.05 -4.66 6.64
N THR A 704 -37.76 -4.43 6.39
CA THR A 704 -36.97 -3.49 7.21
C THR A 704 -37.54 -2.07 7.13
N GLN A 705 -37.92 -1.60 5.92
CA GLN A 705 -38.54 -0.28 5.75
C GLN A 705 -39.89 -0.18 6.47
N PHE A 706 -40.70 -1.25 6.43
CA PHE A 706 -41.96 -1.31 7.15
C PHE A 706 -41.76 -1.18 8.67
N LEU A 707 -40.84 -1.96 9.25
CA LEU A 707 -40.53 -1.90 10.69
C LEU A 707 -39.96 -0.55 11.11
N MET A 708 -39.08 0.04 10.28
CA MET A 708 -38.54 1.39 10.52
C MET A 708 -39.64 2.46 10.49
N GLU A 709 -40.59 2.33 9.56
CA GLU A 709 -41.74 3.23 9.42
C GLU A 709 -42.72 3.10 10.60
N GLU A 710 -42.97 1.89 11.09
CA GLU A 710 -43.76 1.67 12.30
C GLU A 710 -43.09 2.30 13.52
N ARG A 711 -41.78 2.11 13.68
CA ARG A 711 -41.04 2.74 14.78
C ARG A 711 -41.05 4.26 14.67
N ARG A 712 -40.92 4.81 13.46
CA ARG A 712 -41.05 6.25 13.21
C ARG A 712 -42.41 6.80 13.67
N ARG A 713 -43.51 6.11 13.34
CA ARG A 713 -44.86 6.52 13.77
C ARG A 713 -45.03 6.44 15.29
N ALA A 714 -44.40 5.46 15.95
CA ALA A 714 -44.40 5.37 17.41
C ALA A 714 -43.67 6.58 18.03
N LEU A 715 -42.49 6.93 17.50
CA LEU A 715 -41.73 8.10 17.95
C LEU A 715 -42.48 9.42 17.74
N GLU A 716 -43.18 9.57 16.62
CA GLU A 716 -44.02 10.74 16.35
C GLU A 716 -45.17 10.87 17.36
N LYS A 717 -45.76 9.74 17.79
CA LYS A 717 -46.77 9.72 18.86
C LYS A 717 -46.19 10.04 20.23
N GLU A 718 -44.93 9.69 20.48
CA GLU A 718 -44.16 10.04 21.68
C GLU A 718 -43.64 11.49 21.66
N GLY A 719 -43.91 12.25 20.59
CA GLY A 719 -43.47 13.64 20.44
C GLY A 719 -41.99 13.82 20.09
N ARG A 720 -41.32 12.76 19.62
CA ARG A 720 -39.91 12.77 19.20
C ARG A 720 -39.80 12.72 17.68
N THR A 721 -38.99 13.60 17.08
CA THR A 721 -38.72 13.62 15.63
C THR A 721 -37.31 13.12 15.31
N LEU A 722 -37.15 12.42 14.17
CA LEU A 722 -35.88 11.85 13.69
C LEU A 722 -34.73 12.86 13.57
N GLU A 723 -35.05 14.13 13.35
CA GLU A 723 -34.10 15.25 13.25
C GLU A 723 -33.54 15.68 14.60
N ASN A 724 -34.30 15.45 15.70
CA ASN A 724 -33.92 15.84 17.05
C ASN A 724 -33.24 14.72 17.84
N LEU A 725 -33.10 13.52 17.26
CA LEU A 725 -32.45 12.39 17.92
C LEU A 725 -30.93 12.52 17.86
N THR A 726 -30.29 12.37 19.02
CA THR A 726 -28.83 12.23 19.11
C THR A 726 -28.36 10.93 18.44
N PRO A 727 -27.09 10.82 18.02
CA PRO A 727 -26.55 9.58 17.45
C PRO A 727 -26.75 8.34 18.34
N VAL A 728 -26.65 8.51 19.66
CA VAL A 728 -26.87 7.45 20.65
C VAL A 728 -28.34 7.02 20.70
N GLN A 729 -29.26 7.97 20.61
CA GLN A 729 -30.69 7.67 20.54
C GLN A 729 -31.01 6.94 19.22
N LYS A 730 -30.48 7.40 18.08
CA LYS A 730 -30.65 6.69 16.79
C LYS A 730 -30.14 5.25 16.85
N ALA A 731 -29.00 5.01 17.48
CA ALA A 731 -28.46 3.68 17.71
C ALA A 731 -29.39 2.80 18.56
N HIS A 732 -29.96 3.38 19.63
CA HIS A 732 -30.97 2.70 20.46
C HIS A 732 -32.23 2.33 19.65
N GLU A 733 -32.74 3.25 18.83
CA GLU A 733 -33.92 2.99 17.99
C GLU A 733 -33.67 1.86 16.97
N LEU A 734 -32.48 1.77 16.40
CA LEU A 734 -32.11 0.67 15.50
C LEU A 734 -32.07 -0.68 16.22
N CYS A 735 -31.68 -0.71 17.50
CA CYS A 735 -31.77 -1.93 18.32
C CYS A 735 -33.24 -2.34 18.54
N VAL A 736 -34.15 -1.39 18.77
CA VAL A 736 -35.60 -1.69 18.91
C VAL A 736 -36.15 -2.29 17.61
N VAL A 737 -35.75 -1.75 16.46
CA VAL A 737 -36.14 -2.30 15.15
C VAL A 737 -35.56 -3.70 14.92
N LEU A 738 -34.34 -3.98 15.40
CA LEU A 738 -33.76 -5.32 15.39
C LEU A 738 -34.57 -6.30 16.26
N GLU A 739 -34.98 -5.91 17.46
CA GLU A 739 -35.84 -6.74 18.31
C GLU A 739 -37.18 -7.04 17.62
N ALA A 740 -37.84 -6.03 17.03
CA ALA A 740 -39.07 -6.22 16.25
C ALA A 740 -38.87 -7.17 15.05
N LEU A 741 -37.71 -7.10 14.39
CA LEU A 741 -37.36 -8.02 13.31
C LEU A 741 -37.20 -9.46 13.81
N ILE A 742 -36.63 -9.67 15.01
CA ILE A 742 -36.51 -10.99 15.63
C ILE A 742 -37.90 -11.59 15.90
N PHE A 743 -38.82 -10.82 16.50
CA PHE A 743 -40.20 -11.26 16.74
C PHE A 743 -40.93 -11.58 15.42
N HIS A 744 -40.81 -10.72 14.41
CA HIS A 744 -41.39 -10.98 13.09
C HIS A 744 -40.83 -12.28 12.45
N LYS A 745 -39.56 -12.61 12.69
CA LYS A 745 -38.94 -13.85 12.17
C LYS A 745 -39.33 -15.09 12.97
N ALA A 746 -39.51 -14.96 14.29
CA ALA A 746 -39.91 -16.06 15.16
C ALA A 746 -41.35 -16.54 14.91
N GLN A 747 -42.22 -15.68 14.36
CA GLN A 747 -43.67 -15.95 14.22
C GLN A 747 -44.35 -16.34 15.55
N ALA A 748 -43.76 -15.94 16.67
CA ALA A 748 -44.21 -16.25 18.03
C ALA A 748 -44.72 -14.97 18.71
N SER A 749 -45.60 -15.12 19.70
CA SER A 749 -46.01 -13.99 20.54
C SER A 749 -44.88 -13.54 21.47
N GLU A 750 -44.96 -12.31 21.96
CA GLU A 750 -43.96 -11.78 22.90
C GLU A 750 -43.89 -12.61 24.18
N GLU A 751 -45.03 -13.08 24.68
CA GLU A 751 -45.13 -13.93 25.88
C GLU A 751 -44.49 -15.31 25.70
N GLU A 752 -44.69 -15.94 24.53
CA GLU A 752 -44.10 -17.24 24.21
C GLU A 752 -42.57 -17.18 24.10
N LEU A 753 -42.06 -16.12 23.46
CA LEU A 753 -40.60 -15.95 23.31
C LEU A 753 -39.95 -15.54 24.63
N GLN A 754 -40.66 -14.83 25.51
CA GLN A 754 -40.16 -14.36 26.80
C GLN A 754 -39.82 -15.52 27.75
N LEU A 755 -40.63 -16.60 27.76
CA LEU A 755 -40.35 -17.79 28.57
C LEU A 755 -39.05 -18.49 28.12
N LEU A 756 -38.87 -18.62 26.80
CA LEU A 756 -37.66 -19.22 26.21
C LEU A 756 -36.43 -18.30 26.34
N TYR A 757 -36.66 -16.99 26.42
CA TYR A 757 -35.62 -15.98 26.61
C TYR A 757 -34.93 -16.11 27.96
N GLU A 758 -35.67 -16.35 29.06
CA GLU A 758 -35.07 -16.54 30.39
C GLU A 758 -34.13 -17.73 30.43
N GLU A 759 -34.54 -18.86 29.85
CA GLU A 759 -33.72 -20.06 29.73
C GLU A 759 -32.46 -19.78 28.89
N ALA A 760 -32.62 -19.14 27.74
CA ALA A 760 -31.50 -18.76 26.89
C ALA A 760 -30.51 -17.81 27.61
N ALA A 761 -31.02 -16.84 28.36
CA ALA A 761 -30.22 -15.90 29.13
C ALA A 761 -29.41 -16.59 30.24
N GLN A 762 -29.96 -17.61 30.90
CA GLN A 762 -29.22 -18.44 31.87
C GLN A 762 -28.13 -19.26 31.18
N GLN A 763 -28.46 -19.91 30.06
CA GLN A 763 -27.50 -20.70 29.27
C GLN A 763 -26.35 -19.84 28.72
N MET A 764 -26.60 -18.56 28.45
CA MET A 764 -25.62 -17.61 27.95
C MET A 764 -24.90 -16.81 29.05
N GLY A 765 -25.23 -17.04 30.33
CA GLY A 765 -24.58 -16.36 31.46
C GLY A 765 -24.95 -14.88 31.64
N VAL A 766 -26.02 -14.42 30.99
CA VAL A 766 -26.44 -12.99 30.97
C VAL A 766 -27.70 -12.71 31.78
N TYR A 767 -28.28 -13.73 32.44
CA TYR A 767 -29.49 -13.59 33.24
C TYR A 767 -29.39 -12.48 34.30
N GLY A 768 -28.32 -12.43 35.09
CA GLY A 768 -28.12 -11.39 36.11
C GLY A 768 -27.92 -9.98 35.54
N MET A 769 -27.38 -9.87 34.32
CA MET A 769 -27.13 -8.60 33.64
C MET A 769 -28.40 -8.00 33.03
N LEU A 770 -29.26 -8.85 32.48
CA LEU A 770 -30.44 -8.44 31.73
C LEU A 770 -31.73 -8.52 32.57
N VAL A 771 -32.01 -9.67 33.17
CA VAL A 771 -33.32 -9.94 33.80
C VAL A 771 -33.41 -9.33 35.20
N SER A 772 -32.31 -9.31 35.97
CA SER A 772 -32.31 -8.71 37.32
C SER A 772 -32.46 -7.18 37.29
N LYS A 773 -31.94 -6.51 36.25
CA LYS A 773 -32.09 -5.05 36.06
C LYS A 773 -33.48 -4.65 35.56
N ASP A 774 -34.11 -5.46 34.72
CA ASP A 774 -35.47 -5.21 34.23
C ASP A 774 -36.50 -5.38 35.37
N ALA A 775 -36.29 -6.32 36.29
CA ALA A 775 -37.08 -6.45 37.52
C ALA A 775 -36.95 -5.23 38.45
N GLU A 776 -35.74 -4.67 38.62
CA GLU A 776 -35.51 -3.46 39.43
C GLU A 776 -36.16 -2.21 38.82
N LYS A 777 -36.13 -2.05 37.48
CA LYS A 777 -36.84 -0.95 36.78
C LYS A 777 -38.36 -1.05 36.93
N MET A 778 -38.93 -2.25 36.81
CA MET A 778 -40.37 -2.49 37.00
C MET A 778 -40.84 -2.23 38.44
N THR A 779 -40.00 -2.53 39.45
CA THR A 779 -40.29 -2.19 40.85
C THR A 779 -40.12 -0.69 41.16
N GLY A 780 -39.17 0.00 40.52
CA GLY A 780 -38.96 1.44 40.67
C GLY A 780 -40.08 2.29 40.07
N GLU A 781 -40.63 1.91 38.91
CA GLU A 781 -41.80 2.58 38.32
C GLU A 781 -43.10 2.30 39.09
N SER A 782 -43.22 1.13 39.72
CA SER A 782 -44.37 0.81 40.58
C SER A 782 -44.37 1.58 41.91
N GLN A 783 -43.18 1.93 42.44
CA GLN A 783 -43.07 2.80 43.63
C GLN A 783 -43.31 4.28 43.29
N ALA A 784 -42.91 4.74 42.09
CA ALA A 784 -43.19 6.10 41.63
C ALA A 784 -44.66 6.36 41.23
N LEU A 785 -45.47 5.31 41.09
CA LEU A 785 -46.93 5.39 40.89
C LEU A 785 -47.74 5.27 42.19
N GLN A 786 -47.07 5.06 43.33
CA GLN A 786 -47.69 5.01 44.67
C GLN A 786 -47.31 6.20 45.58
N GLU A 787 -46.49 7.14 45.09
CA GLU A 787 -46.30 8.49 45.64
C GLU A 787 -47.02 9.53 44.76
#